data_AF-A0A8H5LVB6-F1
#
_entry.id   AF-A0A8H5LVB6-F1
#
_cell.length_a   1.000
_cell.length_b   1.000
_cell.length_c   1.000
_cell.angle_alpha   90.00
_cell.angle_beta   90.00
_cell.angle_gamma   90.00
#
_symmetry.space_group_name_H-M   'P 1'
#
loop_
_entity.id
_entity.type
_entity.pdbx_description
1 polymer ?
#
loop_
_entity_poly.entity_id
_entity_poly.type
_entity_poly.pdbx_seq_one_letter_code
_entity_poly.pdbx_strand_id
1 'polypeptide(L)'
;MDPLRPSFPKLKFTHSRLEKRLKPSVQKQFKSKTPPLFIVRKSHLPLTNHQPQVTTKPLLPDYPPIWAQSRQEVCESFEWFRSYQGGVYYSNSLVKGYLLGAFPAERDAFFHKGKLIISHGGGKAESLSVIRGRPQVRFAEDQDAGDLSIRALLNNYSQQIPLVLLIDEKYQHFPYKFPESGTIGYAILGLYTITHVWQEFEEKTTGRVVRFKFAFQWCEDQGPPWWWWKRTRRKTSKPKPQPKNAPPFLRSMPVKKKETKMSKIQPADWSLTSSSCAHCGKSSPQVFSIGWACLHSECPRFWTLSGGSELSSSLKYHKPFLRLKSTAPLKGELRDIRPPIPVTNPSDKVTTIHAYSRGLHCRKCGRLSCRSKWERWECANCHARLDVHGRTRMAGELRGIDIKVAFDFLECKIAEGSSMSPVILMLAVIHKTMTEGIMKTGYKPFQQNPTHGSCRTFVLPDGKGFIHHIRNKIYKLREADEIFEVYQRQAASGALPFRRFPLQNAGPIVLRIRGALLTNYFSHNCGEPYKYVGGTNNTVSWEDAPEAVVRAREYIQGRIELALGEKKIFNEVLSAAYMERQKMGYHTDDERGLGPTVAGLSLGSPALMHFRSADKQSARSVVLSLVLRHGDVLVMDGDGVQKYYEHTVAPVNFRIAATARWIDPASHK
;
A
#
# COMPACT_ATOMS: atom_id res chain seq x y z
N MET A 1 -70.31 -51.46 29.68
CA MET A 1 -70.36 -50.25 28.83
C MET A 1 -68.92 -49.82 28.57
N ASP A 2 -68.49 -49.90 27.31
CA ASP A 2 -67.42 -49.05 26.75
C ASP A 2 -68.02 -47.63 26.53
N PRO A 3 -67.26 -46.57 26.14
CA PRO A 3 -65.97 -46.58 25.43
C PRO A 3 -64.94 -45.53 25.97
N LEU A 4 -63.75 -45.23 25.40
CA LEU A 4 -63.08 -45.53 24.11
C LEU A 4 -61.56 -45.86 24.32
N ARG A 5 -61.03 -46.73 23.46
CA ARG A 5 -59.59 -46.96 23.13
C ARG A 5 -59.08 -45.91 22.11
N PRO A 6 -57.96 -46.06 21.33
CA PRO A 6 -56.77 -46.96 21.35
C PRO A 6 -55.41 -46.22 21.16
N SER A 7 -54.22 -46.81 20.93
CA SER A 7 -53.53 -48.02 21.46
C SER A 7 -52.05 -48.07 20.97
N PHE A 8 -51.15 -48.63 21.78
CA PHE A 8 -49.74 -49.03 21.50
C PHE A 8 -49.66 -50.28 20.53
N PRO A 9 -48.53 -51.00 20.24
CA PRO A 9 -47.19 -51.03 20.89
C PRO A 9 -45.90 -51.32 20.04
N LYS A 10 -44.78 -51.45 20.78
CA LYS A 10 -43.38 -51.83 20.45
C LYS A 10 -43.19 -53.32 20.08
N LEU A 11 -41.99 -53.71 19.56
CA LEU A 11 -41.25 -55.02 19.65
C LEU A 11 -39.96 -54.89 18.75
N LYS A 12 -38.84 -55.64 18.82
CA LYS A 12 -38.04 -56.28 19.92
C LYS A 12 -36.57 -56.53 19.42
N PHE A 13 -35.69 -57.08 20.26
CA PHE A 13 -34.32 -57.55 19.92
C PHE A 13 -34.28 -58.96 19.30
N THR A 14 -33.24 -59.30 18.53
CA THR A 14 -32.61 -60.65 18.46
C THR A 14 -31.10 -60.61 18.22
N HIS A 15 -30.39 -61.67 18.65
CA HIS A 15 -28.94 -61.88 18.57
C HIS A 15 -28.61 -63.04 17.60
N SER A 16 -27.40 -63.07 17.03
CA SER A 16 -26.77 -64.33 16.59
C SER A 16 -25.27 -64.36 16.93
N ARG A 17 -24.72 -65.57 17.15
CA ARG A 17 -23.31 -65.87 17.49
C ARG A 17 -22.63 -66.53 16.29
N LEU A 18 -21.30 -66.39 16.15
CA LEU A 18 -20.31 -67.49 16.33
C LEU A 18 -18.88 -67.14 15.87
N GLU A 19 -17.99 -67.10 16.86
CA GLU A 19 -16.60 -67.60 16.93
C GLU A 19 -15.57 -67.56 15.77
N LYS A 20 -14.43 -66.93 16.10
CA LYS A 20 -13.03 -67.41 16.00
C LYS A 20 -12.45 -67.89 14.65
N ARG A 21 -11.36 -67.23 14.20
CA ARG A 21 -10.06 -67.88 13.90
C ARG A 21 -8.87 -66.89 13.86
N LEU A 22 -7.94 -67.08 14.82
CA LEU A 22 -6.47 -66.94 14.81
C LEU A 22 -5.73 -65.69 14.23
N LYS A 23 -4.60 -65.39 14.91
CA LYS A 23 -3.59 -64.31 14.71
C LYS A 23 -2.63 -64.60 13.52
N PRO A 24 -1.58 -63.80 13.16
CA PRO A 24 -1.02 -62.59 13.80
C PRO A 24 -0.60 -61.41 12.87
N SER A 25 0.04 -60.43 13.50
CA SER A 25 0.63 -59.18 13.00
C SER A 25 1.61 -59.25 11.81
N VAL A 26 1.59 -58.22 10.96
CA VAL A 26 2.73 -57.79 10.13
C VAL A 26 2.87 -56.26 10.17
N GLN A 27 4.07 -55.77 10.48
CA GLN A 27 4.42 -54.35 10.44
C GLN A 27 4.35 -53.80 9.00
N LYS A 28 3.82 -52.59 8.79
CA LYS A 28 4.08 -51.83 7.55
C LYS A 28 4.46 -50.38 7.83
N GLN A 29 5.59 -49.99 7.23
CA GLN A 29 6.21 -48.68 7.29
C GLN A 29 5.30 -47.58 6.74
N PHE A 30 5.23 -46.44 7.43
CA PHE A 30 4.75 -45.20 6.83
C PHE A 30 5.79 -44.66 5.83
N LYS A 31 5.62 -44.98 4.54
CA LYS A 31 6.30 -44.25 3.46
C LYS A 31 5.48 -43.02 3.07
N SER A 32 6.13 -41.86 3.12
CA SER A 32 5.59 -40.58 2.66
C SER A 32 5.11 -40.67 1.21
N LYS A 33 3.86 -40.33 0.95
CA LYS A 33 3.37 -40.04 -0.41
C LYS A 33 2.99 -38.56 -0.51
N THR A 34 3.80 -37.81 -1.23
CA THR A 34 3.45 -36.48 -1.75
C THR A 34 2.19 -36.56 -2.61
N PRO A 35 1.25 -35.60 -2.52
CA PRO A 35 0.11 -35.55 -3.43
C PRO A 35 0.57 -35.23 -4.86
N PRO A 36 -0.14 -35.71 -5.90
CA PRO A 36 0.29 -35.56 -7.28
C PRO A 36 0.20 -34.10 -7.77
N LEU A 37 1.22 -33.68 -8.52
CA LEU A 37 1.19 -32.46 -9.32
C LEU A 37 0.13 -32.57 -10.42
N PHE A 38 -0.93 -31.77 -10.33
CA PHE A 38 -1.86 -31.57 -11.45
C PHE A 38 -1.18 -30.78 -12.58
N ILE A 39 -0.50 -31.50 -13.47
CA ILE A 39 -0.07 -30.97 -14.76
C ILE A 39 -1.32 -30.84 -15.64
N VAL A 40 -1.87 -29.63 -15.71
CA VAL A 40 -2.90 -29.30 -16.71
C VAL A 40 -2.25 -29.34 -18.09
N ARG A 41 -2.57 -30.39 -18.86
CA ARG A 41 -2.18 -30.50 -20.27
C ARG A 41 -2.77 -29.31 -21.04
N LYS A 42 -1.94 -28.60 -21.81
CA LYS A 42 -2.41 -27.62 -22.80
C LYS A 42 -3.11 -28.38 -23.94
N SER A 43 -4.44 -28.36 -23.97
CA SER A 43 -5.23 -28.86 -25.10
C SER A 43 -5.70 -27.71 -26.00
N HIS A 44 -5.20 -27.73 -27.24
CA HIS A 44 -5.79 -27.16 -28.46
C HIS A 44 -6.32 -25.71 -28.43
N LEU A 45 -5.39 -24.76 -28.66
CA LEU A 45 -5.70 -23.53 -29.41
C LEU A 45 -5.75 -23.85 -30.91
N PRO A 46 -6.65 -23.24 -31.71
CA PRO A 46 -6.59 -23.33 -33.17
C PRO A 46 -5.31 -22.69 -33.70
N LEU A 47 -4.62 -23.39 -34.61
CA LEU A 47 -3.44 -22.88 -35.31
C LEU A 47 -3.84 -21.85 -36.37
N THR A 48 -4.03 -20.60 -35.95
CA THR A 48 -3.99 -19.46 -36.89
C THR A 48 -2.54 -19.21 -37.27
N ASN A 49 -2.19 -19.51 -38.52
CA ASN A 49 -0.82 -19.45 -39.03
C ASN A 49 -0.38 -18.00 -39.31
N HIS A 50 -0.20 -17.21 -38.25
CA HIS A 50 0.50 -15.94 -38.29
C HIS A 50 1.83 -16.09 -37.54
N GLN A 51 2.92 -16.26 -38.29
CA GLN A 51 4.26 -16.01 -37.76
C GLN A 51 4.31 -14.57 -37.24
N PRO A 52 4.55 -14.33 -35.93
CA PRO A 52 4.76 -12.98 -35.46
C PRO A 52 6.09 -12.49 -36.02
N GLN A 53 6.06 -11.47 -36.89
CA GLN A 53 7.28 -10.76 -37.28
C GLN A 53 7.94 -10.23 -36.00
N VAL A 54 9.05 -10.86 -35.59
CA VAL A 54 9.83 -10.46 -34.42
C VAL A 54 10.59 -9.20 -34.78
N THR A 55 9.87 -8.08 -34.81
CA THR A 55 10.45 -6.74 -34.87
C THR A 55 11.16 -6.50 -33.54
N THR A 56 12.46 -6.76 -33.53
CA THR A 56 13.33 -6.56 -32.37
C THR A 56 13.47 -5.07 -32.08
N LYS A 57 12.51 -4.55 -31.30
CA LYS A 57 12.52 -3.16 -30.81
C LYS A 57 13.91 -2.77 -30.30
N PRO A 58 14.48 -1.64 -30.74
CA PRO A 58 15.79 -1.20 -30.29
C PRO A 58 15.81 -0.90 -28.78
N LEU A 59 16.97 -1.00 -28.16
CA LEU A 59 17.18 -0.52 -26.80
C LEU A 59 17.00 1.01 -26.74
N LEU A 60 16.46 1.50 -25.63
CA LEU A 60 16.35 2.93 -25.35
C LEU A 60 17.77 3.55 -25.28
N PRO A 61 18.06 4.65 -26.00
CA PRO A 61 19.43 5.14 -26.18
C PRO A 61 20.04 5.83 -24.95
N ASP A 62 19.19 6.37 -24.07
CA ASP A 62 19.57 7.13 -22.88
C ASP A 62 18.49 6.97 -21.78
N TYR A 63 18.82 7.29 -20.53
CA TYR A 63 17.84 7.32 -19.44
C TYR A 63 16.75 8.39 -19.68
N PRO A 64 15.47 8.11 -19.39
CA PRO A 64 14.41 9.11 -19.46
C PRO A 64 14.68 10.32 -18.55
N PRO A 65 14.11 11.51 -18.85
CA PRO A 65 14.25 12.68 -17.97
C PRO A 65 13.69 12.49 -16.56
N ILE A 66 12.67 11.63 -16.42
CA ILE A 66 12.10 11.19 -15.15
C ILE A 66 11.78 9.69 -15.26
N TRP A 67 12.38 8.85 -14.40
CA TRP A 67 12.16 7.40 -14.38
C TRP A 67 12.25 6.81 -12.99
N ALA A 68 11.79 5.58 -12.80
CA ALA A 68 11.89 4.82 -11.56
C ALA A 68 12.14 3.33 -11.84
N GLN A 69 12.70 2.62 -10.87
CA GLN A 69 12.80 1.15 -10.88
C GLN A 69 11.53 0.51 -10.31
N SER A 70 10.97 1.09 -9.25
CA SER A 70 9.78 0.57 -8.57
C SER A 70 8.57 1.51 -8.61
N ARG A 71 7.38 0.94 -8.42
CA ARG A 71 6.13 1.71 -8.37
C ARG A 71 6.05 2.63 -7.15
N GLN A 72 6.71 2.24 -6.06
CA GLN A 72 6.79 3.03 -4.83
C GLN A 72 7.65 4.27 -5.02
N GLU A 73 8.77 4.17 -5.73
CA GLU A 73 9.60 5.33 -6.07
C GLU A 73 8.79 6.39 -6.82
N VAL A 74 7.93 5.98 -7.76
CA VAL A 74 6.96 6.87 -8.41
C VAL A 74 5.99 7.46 -7.38
N CYS A 75 5.26 6.62 -6.63
CA CYS A 75 4.19 7.09 -5.75
C CYS A 75 4.66 7.95 -4.56
N GLU A 76 5.90 7.79 -4.11
CA GLU A 76 6.51 8.61 -3.06
C GLU A 76 7.08 9.92 -3.61
N SER A 77 7.74 9.89 -4.78
CA SER A 77 8.49 11.04 -5.33
C SER A 77 7.68 11.91 -6.31
N PHE A 78 6.66 11.36 -6.97
CA PHE A 78 5.94 11.99 -8.08
C PHE A 78 4.49 12.32 -7.68
N GLU A 79 4.17 13.60 -7.59
CA GLU A 79 2.84 14.05 -7.14
C GLU A 79 1.71 13.79 -8.14
N TRP A 80 2.05 13.70 -9.42
CA TRP A 80 1.11 13.44 -10.51
C TRP A 80 0.61 12.00 -10.52
N PHE A 81 1.26 11.07 -9.81
CA PHE A 81 0.83 9.67 -9.75
C PHE A 81 1.13 9.03 -8.39
N ARG A 82 0.09 8.82 -7.58
CA ARG A 82 0.20 8.14 -6.27
C ARG A 82 -0.70 6.91 -6.14
N SER A 83 -1.00 6.25 -7.26
CA SER A 83 -1.75 4.99 -7.28
C SER A 83 -0.80 3.79 -7.25
N TYR A 84 -0.70 3.13 -6.09
CA TYR A 84 0.12 1.94 -5.89
C TYR A 84 -0.42 0.68 -6.60
N GLN A 85 -1.69 0.67 -7.01
CA GLN A 85 -2.37 -0.53 -7.54
C GLN A 85 -3.07 -0.27 -8.89
N GLY A 86 -4.02 0.66 -8.96
CA GLY A 86 -4.80 0.94 -10.19
C GLY A 86 -4.07 1.81 -11.22
N GLY A 87 -4.40 1.67 -12.51
CA GLY A 87 -3.74 2.40 -13.61
C GLY A 87 -3.99 3.91 -13.64
N VAL A 88 -5.07 4.41 -13.01
CA VAL A 88 -5.45 5.83 -13.04
C VAL A 88 -5.32 6.44 -11.65
N TYR A 89 -4.63 7.57 -11.52
CA TYR A 89 -4.56 8.36 -10.30
C TYR A 89 -5.32 9.68 -10.47
N TYR A 90 -6.38 9.84 -9.67
CA TYR A 90 -7.24 11.01 -9.64
C TYR A 90 -7.37 11.61 -8.24
N SER A 91 -7.72 12.89 -8.19
CA SER A 91 -7.92 13.69 -6.98
C SER A 91 -8.89 14.82 -7.32
N ASN A 92 -9.85 15.12 -6.44
CA ASN A 92 -10.91 16.11 -6.68
C ASN A 92 -11.68 15.88 -8.00
N SER A 93 -11.97 14.61 -8.32
CA SER A 93 -12.63 14.18 -9.56
C SER A 93 -11.90 14.53 -10.87
N LEU A 94 -10.59 14.79 -10.82
CA LEU A 94 -9.72 14.99 -11.98
C LEU A 94 -8.55 14.00 -11.94
N VAL A 95 -8.23 13.39 -13.08
CA VAL A 95 -7.01 12.59 -13.28
C VAL A 95 -5.80 13.51 -13.31
N LYS A 96 -4.78 13.14 -12.53
CA LYS A 96 -3.45 13.76 -12.56
C LYS A 96 -2.47 12.91 -13.34
N GLY A 97 -2.57 11.59 -13.24
CA GLY A 97 -1.65 10.69 -13.91
C GLY A 97 -2.30 9.38 -14.32
N TYR A 98 -1.89 8.88 -15.48
CA TYR A 98 -2.40 7.65 -16.09
C TYR A 98 -1.22 6.75 -16.49
N LEU A 99 -1.23 5.52 -16.00
CA LEU A 99 -0.23 4.49 -16.24
C LEU A 99 -0.66 3.57 -17.38
N LEU A 100 0.05 3.67 -18.49
CA LEU A 100 0.08 2.71 -19.59
C LEU A 100 0.96 1.51 -19.18
N GLY A 101 0.46 0.29 -19.29
CA GLY A 101 1.20 -0.87 -18.76
C GLY A 101 0.87 -2.21 -19.39
N ALA A 102 1.15 -3.28 -18.64
CA ALA A 102 1.12 -4.68 -19.09
C ALA A 102 -0.20 -5.23 -19.64
N PHE A 103 -1.32 -4.51 -19.47
CA PHE A 103 -2.67 -4.96 -19.82
C PHE A 103 -3.33 -3.97 -20.79
N PRO A 104 -2.92 -3.94 -22.07
CA PRO A 104 -3.65 -3.17 -23.08
C PRO A 104 -5.05 -3.77 -23.27
N ALA A 105 -6.04 -2.92 -23.50
CA ALA A 105 -7.31 -3.35 -24.06
C ALA A 105 -7.16 -3.57 -25.57
N GLU A 106 -8.11 -4.30 -26.17
CA GLU A 106 -8.18 -4.43 -27.62
C GLU A 106 -8.17 -3.05 -28.30
N ARG A 107 -7.43 -2.90 -29.40
CA ARG A 107 -7.24 -1.63 -30.15
C ARG A 107 -6.60 -0.47 -29.34
N ASP A 108 -6.00 -0.71 -28.16
CA ASP A 108 -5.05 0.26 -27.58
C ASP A 108 -3.88 0.47 -28.57
N ALA A 109 -3.39 1.71 -28.71
CA ALA A 109 -2.53 2.07 -29.85
C ALA A 109 -1.60 3.28 -29.59
N PHE A 110 -0.52 3.36 -30.36
CA PHE A 110 0.52 4.38 -30.25
C PHE A 110 0.80 5.00 -31.63
N PHE A 111 0.22 6.16 -31.89
CA PHE A 111 0.28 6.87 -33.17
C PHE A 111 1.19 8.09 -33.11
N HIS A 112 1.56 8.62 -34.29
CA HIS A 112 2.39 9.84 -34.43
C HIS A 112 3.66 9.83 -33.58
N LYS A 113 4.35 8.67 -33.55
CA LYS A 113 5.55 8.40 -32.72
C LYS A 113 5.34 8.71 -31.23
N GLY A 114 4.11 8.58 -30.74
CA GLY A 114 3.70 8.79 -29.35
C GLY A 114 3.04 10.13 -29.06
N LYS A 115 2.83 10.99 -30.08
CA LYS A 115 2.04 12.21 -29.93
C LYS A 115 0.54 11.98 -29.80
N LEU A 116 0.04 10.82 -30.21
CA LEU A 116 -1.33 10.38 -29.98
C LEU A 116 -1.32 8.95 -29.45
N ILE A 117 -1.86 8.74 -28.25
CA ILE A 117 -1.94 7.42 -27.61
C ILE A 117 -3.42 7.13 -27.34
N ILE A 118 -3.88 5.96 -27.74
CA ILE A 118 -5.23 5.47 -27.43
C ILE A 118 -5.12 4.41 -26.34
N SER A 119 -5.86 4.60 -25.25
CA SER A 119 -5.97 3.60 -24.18
C SER A 119 -7.36 3.59 -23.54
N HIS A 120 -7.72 2.46 -22.93
CA HIS A 120 -8.98 2.28 -22.21
C HIS A 120 -9.07 3.07 -20.89
N GLY A 121 -10.25 3.16 -20.27
CA GLY A 121 -10.46 4.01 -19.09
C GLY A 121 -9.87 3.53 -17.76
N GLY A 122 -9.30 2.32 -17.72
CA GLY A 122 -8.76 1.67 -16.52
C GLY A 122 -9.82 1.26 -15.48
N GLY A 123 -9.59 0.12 -14.83
CA GLY A 123 -10.56 -0.51 -13.91
C GLY A 123 -11.51 -1.47 -14.65
N LYS A 124 -12.16 -2.38 -13.90
CA LYS A 124 -13.03 -3.46 -14.42
C LYS A 124 -12.42 -4.35 -15.52
N ALA A 125 -11.09 -4.35 -15.63
CA ALA A 125 -10.33 -5.28 -16.45
C ALA A 125 -10.26 -6.65 -15.77
N GLU A 126 -10.18 -7.71 -16.58
CA GLU A 126 -9.96 -9.06 -16.08
C GLU A 126 -8.68 -9.12 -15.24
N SER A 127 -8.77 -9.70 -14.04
CA SER A 127 -7.65 -9.72 -13.10
C SER A 127 -7.65 -10.97 -12.23
N LEU A 128 -6.48 -11.57 -12.07
CA LEU A 128 -6.25 -12.61 -11.07
C LEU A 128 -6.12 -11.95 -9.70
N SER A 129 -7.22 -11.95 -8.95
CA SER A 129 -7.23 -11.59 -7.54
C SER A 129 -6.97 -12.83 -6.68
N VAL A 130 -6.53 -12.65 -5.43
CA VAL A 130 -6.39 -13.76 -4.49
C VAL A 130 -7.16 -13.42 -3.23
N ILE A 131 -8.31 -14.08 -3.05
CA ILE A 131 -9.14 -13.94 -1.86
C ILE A 131 -8.90 -15.17 -0.98
N ARG A 132 -8.52 -14.95 0.28
CA ARG A 132 -8.21 -16.01 1.26
C ARG A 132 -7.19 -17.05 0.77
N GLY A 133 -6.19 -16.63 -0.02
CA GLY A 133 -5.11 -17.50 -0.52
C GLY A 133 -5.46 -18.35 -1.73
N ARG A 134 -6.71 -18.31 -2.23
CA ARG A 134 -7.12 -18.98 -3.47
C ARG A 134 -7.11 -18.00 -4.64
N PRO A 135 -6.52 -18.34 -5.81
CA PRO A 135 -6.63 -17.51 -6.99
C PRO A 135 -8.09 -17.48 -7.47
N GLN A 136 -8.65 -16.28 -7.54
CA GLN A 136 -9.98 -16.01 -8.07
C GLN A 136 -9.83 -15.06 -9.25
N VAL A 137 -10.14 -15.58 -10.45
CA VAL A 137 -10.31 -14.75 -11.64
C VAL A 137 -11.49 -13.81 -11.38
N ARG A 138 -11.24 -12.51 -11.39
CA ARG A 138 -12.27 -11.50 -11.64
C ARG A 138 -12.34 -11.33 -13.13
N PHE A 139 -13.47 -11.68 -13.72
CA PHE A 139 -13.71 -11.43 -15.13
C PHE A 139 -13.80 -9.92 -15.41
N ALA A 140 -13.73 -9.58 -16.69
CA ALA A 140 -14.00 -8.24 -17.16
C ALA A 140 -15.48 -7.88 -16.91
N GLU A 141 -15.75 -6.65 -16.47
CA GLU A 141 -17.10 -6.10 -16.27
C GLU A 141 -17.28 -4.82 -17.10
N ASP A 142 -18.52 -4.45 -17.42
CA ASP A 142 -18.82 -3.23 -18.19
C ASP A 142 -18.40 -1.96 -17.46
N GLN A 143 -17.65 -1.10 -18.15
CA GLN A 143 -17.30 0.23 -17.64
C GLN A 143 -18.47 1.20 -17.80
N ASP A 144 -18.73 1.99 -16.75
CA ASP A 144 -19.80 2.98 -16.70
C ASP A 144 -19.25 4.40 -16.48
N ALA A 145 -20.00 5.42 -16.90
CA ALA A 145 -19.63 6.82 -16.72
C ALA A 145 -19.54 7.26 -15.25
N GLY A 146 -20.21 6.56 -14.33
CA GLY A 146 -20.14 6.75 -12.88
C GLY A 146 -18.89 6.16 -12.22
N ASP A 147 -18.20 5.21 -12.88
CA ASP A 147 -16.96 4.62 -12.35
C ASP A 147 -15.92 5.71 -12.05
N LEU A 148 -15.27 5.63 -10.89
CA LEU A 148 -14.46 6.74 -10.37
C LEU A 148 -13.31 7.17 -11.30
N SER A 149 -12.68 6.23 -12.01
CA SER A 149 -11.64 6.50 -13.03
C SER A 149 -12.24 7.13 -14.29
N ILE A 150 -13.33 6.55 -14.81
CA ILE A 150 -14.01 6.98 -16.03
C ILE A 150 -14.55 8.40 -15.87
N ARG A 151 -15.29 8.64 -14.79
CA ARG A 151 -15.82 9.96 -14.42
C ARG A 151 -14.73 11.02 -14.32
N ALA A 152 -13.56 10.68 -13.77
CA ALA A 152 -12.44 11.60 -13.68
C ALA A 152 -11.82 11.88 -15.06
N LEU A 153 -11.66 10.88 -15.92
CA LEU A 153 -11.18 11.06 -17.30
C LEU A 153 -12.16 11.90 -18.14
N LEU A 154 -13.48 11.68 -17.98
CA LEU A 154 -14.52 12.49 -18.61
C LEU A 154 -14.49 13.97 -18.14
N ASN A 155 -14.12 14.23 -16.88
CA ASN A 155 -13.90 15.59 -16.38
C ASN A 155 -12.65 16.25 -16.98
N ASN A 156 -11.54 15.53 -17.09
CA ASN A 156 -10.34 16.04 -17.80
C ASN A 156 -10.65 16.35 -19.27
N TYR A 157 -11.42 15.49 -19.94
CA TYR A 157 -11.86 15.69 -21.31
C TYR A 157 -12.77 16.91 -21.47
N SER A 158 -13.85 16.99 -20.69
CA SER A 158 -14.83 18.09 -20.79
C SER A 158 -14.24 19.46 -20.45
N GLN A 159 -13.26 19.51 -19.56
CA GLN A 159 -12.58 20.75 -19.16
C GLN A 159 -11.26 21.01 -19.91
N GLN A 160 -10.86 20.11 -20.82
CA GLN A 160 -9.57 20.13 -21.52
C GLN A 160 -8.37 20.32 -20.57
N ILE A 161 -8.39 19.61 -19.42
CA ILE A 161 -7.35 19.68 -18.40
C ILE A 161 -6.26 18.63 -18.68
N PRO A 162 -5.00 19.05 -18.92
CA PRO A 162 -3.89 18.12 -19.15
C PRO A 162 -3.62 17.20 -17.95
N LEU A 163 -3.11 16.01 -18.25
CA LEU A 163 -2.68 15.01 -17.28
C LEU A 163 -1.36 14.37 -17.72
N VAL A 164 -0.64 13.75 -16.79
CA VAL A 164 0.64 13.09 -17.10
C VAL A 164 0.42 11.64 -17.53
N LEU A 165 0.99 11.24 -18.67
CA LEU A 165 1.16 9.83 -19.01
C LEU A 165 2.50 9.31 -18.53
N LEU A 166 2.48 8.09 -18.00
CA LEU A 166 3.66 7.30 -17.67
C LEU A 166 3.48 5.87 -18.19
N ILE A 167 4.60 5.22 -18.50
CA ILE A 167 4.65 3.83 -18.97
C ILE A 167 5.33 2.96 -17.92
N ASP A 168 4.89 1.70 -17.79
CA ASP A 168 5.74 0.64 -17.27
C ASP A 168 6.51 -0.06 -18.40
N GLU A 169 7.53 -0.82 -18.01
CA GLU A 169 8.38 -1.62 -18.91
C GLU A 169 7.64 -2.70 -19.74
N LYS A 170 6.40 -3.03 -19.40
CA LYS A 170 5.58 -4.04 -20.07
C LYS A 170 4.59 -3.42 -21.06
N TYR A 171 4.57 -2.08 -21.20
CA TYR A 171 3.70 -1.39 -22.14
C TYR A 171 4.09 -1.72 -23.60
N GLN A 172 3.27 -2.57 -24.23
CA GLN A 172 3.61 -3.23 -25.49
C GLN A 172 3.72 -2.30 -26.71
N HIS A 173 3.19 -1.08 -26.66
CA HIS A 173 3.22 -0.17 -27.81
C HIS A 173 4.36 0.85 -27.78
N PHE A 174 5.16 0.92 -26.71
CA PHE A 174 6.34 1.79 -26.69
C PHE A 174 7.41 1.30 -27.69
N PRO A 175 8.02 2.17 -28.51
CA PRO A 175 8.89 1.74 -29.62
C PRO A 175 10.26 1.18 -29.19
N TYR A 176 10.68 1.37 -27.93
CA TYR A 176 11.96 0.91 -27.41
C TYR A 176 11.79 -0.18 -26.34
N LYS A 177 12.82 -1.02 -26.17
CA LYS A 177 13.02 -1.86 -24.97
C LYS A 177 13.80 -1.07 -23.92
N PHE A 178 13.48 -1.29 -22.64
CA PHE A 178 14.34 -0.83 -21.55
C PHE A 178 15.58 -1.74 -21.41
N PRO A 179 16.72 -1.24 -20.90
CA PRO A 179 17.93 -2.04 -20.73
C PRO A 179 17.73 -3.26 -19.81
N GLU A 180 18.31 -4.40 -20.19
CA GLU A 180 18.15 -5.69 -19.50
C GLU A 180 18.73 -5.71 -18.07
N SER A 181 19.54 -4.72 -17.69
CA SER A 181 20.00 -4.48 -16.31
C SER A 181 18.88 -4.25 -15.30
N GLY A 182 17.62 -4.20 -15.75
CA GLY A 182 16.43 -4.16 -14.91
C GLY A 182 16.22 -2.82 -14.18
N THR A 183 17.03 -1.82 -14.52
CA THR A 183 17.08 -0.52 -13.83
C THR A 183 15.81 0.31 -14.00
N ILE A 184 15.24 0.39 -15.20
CA ILE A 184 14.03 1.18 -15.46
C ILE A 184 12.81 0.24 -15.43
N GLY A 185 11.92 0.45 -14.45
CA GLY A 185 10.60 -0.20 -14.39
C GLY A 185 9.46 0.72 -14.83
N TYR A 186 9.64 2.04 -14.69
CA TYR A 186 8.67 3.08 -15.06
C TYR A 186 9.37 4.28 -15.67
N ALA A 187 8.77 4.89 -16.69
CA ALA A 187 9.23 6.14 -17.30
C ALA A 187 8.06 7.11 -17.47
N ILE A 188 8.29 8.40 -17.19
CA ILE A 188 7.28 9.45 -17.40
C ILE A 188 7.36 9.92 -18.85
N LEU A 189 6.26 9.87 -19.59
CA LEU A 189 6.22 10.34 -20.98
C LEU A 189 6.19 11.87 -21.03
N GLY A 190 5.19 12.47 -20.40
CA GLY A 190 4.92 13.91 -20.44
C GLY A 190 3.45 14.23 -20.23
N LEU A 191 3.05 15.47 -20.54
CA LEU A 191 1.67 15.96 -20.47
C LEU A 191 0.89 15.67 -21.74
N TYR A 192 -0.35 15.22 -21.55
CA TYR A 192 -1.30 14.93 -22.60
C TYR A 192 -2.67 15.52 -22.25
N THR A 193 -3.41 15.96 -23.27
CA THR A 193 -4.82 16.35 -23.16
C THR A 193 -5.68 15.30 -23.86
N ILE A 194 -6.88 15.02 -23.34
CA ILE A 194 -7.80 14.06 -23.98
C ILE A 194 -8.51 14.78 -25.14
N THR A 195 -8.41 14.26 -26.36
CA THR A 195 -9.01 14.87 -27.56
C THR A 195 -10.28 14.17 -28.04
N HIS A 196 -10.47 12.89 -27.68
CA HIS A 196 -11.68 12.12 -27.95
C HIS A 196 -11.94 11.10 -26.84
N VAL A 197 -13.23 10.80 -26.61
CA VAL A 197 -13.72 9.68 -25.82
C VAL A 197 -14.82 8.95 -26.59
N TRP A 198 -14.87 7.62 -26.49
CA TRP A 198 -15.96 6.81 -27.01
C TRP A 198 -16.10 5.53 -26.19
N GLN A 199 -17.16 4.77 -26.45
CA GLN A 199 -17.37 3.44 -25.90
C GLN A 199 -17.29 2.40 -27.03
N GLU A 200 -16.74 1.23 -26.74
CA GLU A 200 -16.65 0.11 -27.67
C GLU A 200 -16.88 -1.23 -26.97
N PHE A 201 -17.29 -2.26 -27.72
CA PHE A 201 -17.22 -3.63 -27.25
C PHE A 201 -15.79 -4.16 -27.35
N GLU A 202 -15.33 -4.81 -26.30
CA GLU A 202 -14.11 -5.61 -26.27
C GLU A 202 -14.50 -7.10 -26.15
N GLU A 203 -13.98 -7.93 -27.04
CA GLU A 203 -14.23 -9.38 -26.99
C GLU A 203 -13.36 -10.05 -25.92
N LYS A 204 -13.98 -10.88 -25.08
CA LYS A 204 -13.34 -11.67 -24.03
C LYS A 204 -13.81 -13.13 -24.11
N THR A 205 -13.07 -14.01 -23.44
CA THR A 205 -13.38 -15.44 -23.32
C THR A 205 -14.76 -15.73 -22.73
N THR A 206 -15.32 -14.80 -21.95
CA THR A 206 -16.64 -14.92 -21.30
C THR A 206 -17.75 -14.12 -21.99
N GLY A 207 -17.50 -13.52 -23.17
CA GLY A 207 -18.46 -12.68 -23.88
C GLY A 207 -17.90 -11.30 -24.25
N ARG A 208 -18.78 -10.36 -24.59
CA ARG A 208 -18.41 -8.97 -24.88
C ARG A 208 -18.57 -8.10 -23.64
N VAL A 209 -17.71 -7.10 -23.49
CA VAL A 209 -17.78 -6.09 -22.43
C VAL A 209 -17.63 -4.68 -22.98
N VAL A 210 -18.31 -3.72 -22.38
CA VAL A 210 -18.22 -2.29 -22.73
C VAL A 210 -16.94 -1.69 -22.14
N ARG A 211 -16.20 -0.97 -22.98
CA ARG A 211 -14.98 -0.24 -22.65
C ARG A 211 -15.09 1.21 -23.04
N PHE A 212 -14.78 2.10 -22.10
CA PHE A 212 -14.48 3.48 -22.44
C PHE A 212 -13.05 3.58 -22.96
N LYS A 213 -12.86 4.34 -24.04
CA LYS A 213 -11.58 4.57 -24.70
C LYS A 213 -11.31 6.05 -24.78
N PHE A 214 -10.05 6.42 -24.62
CA PHE A 214 -9.60 7.80 -24.55
C PHE A 214 -8.42 7.99 -25.51
N ALA A 215 -8.51 9.03 -26.34
CA ALA A 215 -7.42 9.49 -27.19
C ALA A 215 -6.66 10.60 -26.46
N PHE A 216 -5.44 10.30 -26.02
CA PHE A 216 -4.55 11.23 -25.34
C PHE A 216 -3.59 11.85 -26.37
N GLN A 217 -3.60 13.17 -26.50
CA GLN A 217 -2.70 13.91 -27.39
C GLN A 217 -1.65 14.71 -26.63
N TRP A 218 -0.40 14.64 -27.08
CA TRP A 218 0.74 15.38 -26.54
C TRP A 218 0.51 16.89 -26.55
N CYS A 219 0.88 17.56 -25.45
CA CYS A 219 0.88 19.03 -25.38
C CYS A 219 2.18 19.57 -25.98
N GLU A 220 2.12 20.28 -27.11
CA GLU A 220 3.31 20.72 -27.87
C GLU A 220 4.23 21.69 -27.09
N ASP A 221 3.66 22.50 -26.19
CA ASP A 221 4.37 23.47 -25.32
C ASP A 221 5.51 22.87 -24.48
N GLN A 222 5.53 21.55 -24.25
CA GLN A 222 6.61 20.88 -23.50
C GLN A 222 7.81 20.47 -24.38
N GLY A 223 7.78 20.78 -25.68
CA GLY A 223 8.78 20.39 -26.67
C GLY A 223 8.55 19.01 -27.28
N PRO A 224 9.47 18.52 -28.12
CA PRO A 224 9.36 17.18 -28.73
C PRO A 224 9.53 16.08 -27.68
N PRO A 225 8.84 14.92 -27.85
CA PRO A 225 9.00 13.79 -26.95
C PRO A 225 10.46 13.33 -26.79
N TRP A 226 10.90 13.11 -25.55
CA TRP A 226 12.32 12.84 -25.22
C TRP A 226 12.87 11.55 -25.85
N TRP A 227 12.01 10.57 -26.17
CA TRP A 227 12.39 9.34 -26.88
C TRP A 227 12.61 9.53 -28.39
N TRP A 228 12.42 10.73 -28.93
CA TRP A 228 12.77 11.05 -30.33
C TRP A 228 14.25 11.39 -30.50
N TRP A 229 14.98 11.67 -29.42
CA TRP A 229 16.38 12.07 -29.47
C TRP A 229 17.28 10.89 -29.86
N LYS A 230 17.89 10.98 -31.04
CA LYS A 230 19.06 10.18 -31.40
C LYS A 230 20.26 10.70 -30.60
N ARG A 231 21.11 9.80 -30.09
CA ARG A 231 22.22 10.05 -29.16
C ARG A 231 23.10 11.27 -29.54
N THR A 232 22.74 12.46 -29.08
CA THR A 232 23.54 13.69 -29.24
C THR A 232 24.60 13.75 -28.14
N ARG A 233 25.88 13.84 -28.53
CA ARG A 233 27.00 14.02 -27.58
C ARG A 233 26.73 15.25 -26.70
N ARG A 234 26.49 15.04 -25.39
CA ARG A 234 26.21 16.13 -24.43
C ARG A 234 27.41 17.09 -24.36
N LYS A 235 27.26 18.30 -24.91
CA LYS A 235 28.05 19.46 -24.45
C LYS A 235 27.52 19.87 -23.08
N THR A 236 28.41 19.98 -22.10
CA THR A 236 28.09 20.28 -20.70
C THR A 236 27.89 21.79 -20.48
N SER A 237 26.68 22.30 -20.72
CA SER A 237 26.31 23.64 -20.25
C SER A 237 26.09 23.64 -18.73
N LYS A 238 26.81 24.49 -17.99
CA LYS A 238 26.64 24.67 -16.54
C LYS A 238 25.22 25.21 -16.23
N PRO A 239 24.54 24.73 -15.16
CA PRO A 239 23.24 25.26 -14.77
C PRO A 239 23.38 26.69 -14.21
N LYS A 240 22.52 27.61 -14.64
CA LYS A 240 22.38 28.93 -13.99
C LYS A 240 21.77 28.75 -12.59
N PRO A 241 22.18 29.54 -11.57
CA PRO A 241 21.61 29.48 -10.23
C PRO A 241 20.16 29.98 -10.23
N GLN A 242 19.30 29.35 -9.42
CA GLN A 242 17.93 29.81 -9.13
C GLN A 242 17.87 30.54 -7.78
N PRO A 243 16.93 31.48 -7.60
CA PRO A 243 16.82 32.29 -6.38
C PRO A 243 16.46 31.45 -5.14
N LYS A 244 16.98 31.86 -3.98
CA LYS A 244 17.04 31.01 -2.77
C LYS A 244 15.76 30.95 -1.92
N ASN A 245 14.77 31.80 -2.17
CA ASN A 245 13.59 31.94 -1.31
C ASN A 245 12.30 31.65 -2.08
N ALA A 246 11.75 30.45 -1.92
CA ALA A 246 10.38 30.11 -2.29
C ALA A 246 9.70 29.42 -1.09
N PRO A 247 8.51 29.87 -0.64
CA PRO A 247 7.80 29.24 0.47
C PRO A 247 7.33 27.82 0.09
N PRO A 248 6.97 26.97 1.07
CA PRO A 248 6.41 25.64 0.80
C PRO A 248 5.04 25.75 0.12
N PHE A 249 5.02 25.74 -1.22
CA PHE A 249 3.80 25.84 -2.01
C PHE A 249 2.88 24.64 -1.82
N LEU A 250 1.83 24.83 -1.02
CA LEU A 250 0.59 24.08 -1.16
C LEU A 250 -0.05 24.48 -2.50
N ARG A 251 0.01 23.59 -3.49
CA ARG A 251 -0.73 23.74 -4.75
C ARG A 251 -2.24 23.72 -4.49
N SER A 252 -2.84 24.89 -4.27
CA SER A 252 -4.28 25.07 -4.18
C SER A 252 -4.92 24.80 -5.55
N MET A 253 -5.71 23.73 -5.63
CA MET A 253 -6.48 23.38 -6.83
C MET A 253 -7.93 23.88 -6.69
N PRO A 254 -8.65 24.14 -7.81
CA PRO A 254 -9.98 24.74 -7.78
C PRO A 254 -11.01 23.98 -6.93
N VAL A 255 -11.93 24.75 -6.34
CA VAL A 255 -13.03 24.27 -5.49
C VAL A 255 -13.98 23.35 -6.26
N LYS A 256 -14.64 22.43 -5.54
CA LYS A 256 -15.71 21.54 -6.03
C LYS A 256 -16.67 22.27 -6.99
N LYS A 257 -16.72 21.86 -8.25
CA LYS A 257 -17.84 22.15 -9.16
C LYS A 257 -18.76 20.93 -9.31
N LYS A 258 -20.03 21.19 -9.63
CA LYS A 258 -21.10 20.19 -9.72
C LYS A 258 -20.82 19.14 -10.81
N GLU A 259 -21.48 18.00 -10.66
CA GLU A 259 -21.33 16.80 -11.48
C GLU A 259 -21.74 17.03 -12.95
N THR A 260 -20.91 16.55 -13.88
CA THR A 260 -21.18 16.65 -15.32
C THR A 260 -21.81 15.36 -15.83
N LYS A 261 -23.09 15.40 -16.24
CA LYS A 261 -23.72 14.30 -16.98
C LYS A 261 -23.12 14.21 -18.39
N MET A 262 -22.90 13.00 -18.90
CA MET A 262 -22.28 12.75 -20.21
C MET A 262 -23.00 13.45 -21.37
N SER A 263 -24.33 13.64 -21.27
CA SER A 263 -25.14 14.39 -22.24
C SER A 263 -24.84 15.89 -22.34
N LYS A 264 -24.01 16.46 -21.47
CA LYS A 264 -23.62 17.89 -21.47
C LYS A 264 -22.17 18.15 -21.91
N ILE A 265 -21.44 17.13 -22.36
CA ILE A 265 -20.05 17.26 -22.79
C ILE A 265 -20.00 17.52 -24.31
N GLN A 266 -19.95 18.79 -24.71
CA GLN A 266 -19.66 19.20 -26.08
C GLN A 266 -18.31 19.95 -26.13
N PRO A 267 -17.22 19.29 -26.58
CA PRO A 267 -15.99 19.98 -26.97
C PRO A 267 -16.23 20.83 -28.22
N ALA A 268 -15.60 22.00 -28.31
CA ALA A 268 -15.82 22.96 -29.39
C ALA A 268 -15.44 22.45 -30.81
N ASP A 269 -14.54 21.46 -30.92
CA ASP A 269 -13.98 20.96 -32.18
C ASP A 269 -14.65 19.66 -32.67
N TRP A 270 -15.98 19.65 -32.75
CA TRP A 270 -16.80 18.50 -33.15
C TRP A 270 -17.16 18.50 -34.67
N SER A 271 -16.62 19.42 -35.47
CA SER A 271 -17.23 19.83 -36.75
C SER A 271 -16.97 18.98 -38.00
N LEU A 272 -16.05 17.99 -37.98
CA LEU A 272 -15.53 17.40 -39.23
C LEU A 272 -15.69 15.88 -39.42
N THR A 273 -15.96 15.08 -38.38
CA THR A 273 -15.96 13.59 -38.50
C THR A 273 -16.93 12.91 -37.53
N SER A 274 -18.12 13.47 -37.32
CA SER A 274 -19.08 12.97 -36.34
C SER A 274 -20.52 13.12 -36.82
N SER A 275 -21.33 12.13 -36.51
CA SER A 275 -22.75 12.10 -36.84
C SER A 275 -23.59 11.82 -35.60
N SER A 276 -24.85 12.23 -35.61
CA SER A 276 -25.79 11.98 -34.53
C SER A 276 -26.64 10.74 -34.79
N CYS A 277 -26.84 9.93 -33.76
CA CYS A 277 -27.63 8.71 -33.89
C CYS A 277 -29.12 9.04 -34.01
N ALA A 278 -29.76 8.59 -35.09
CA ALA A 278 -31.21 8.75 -35.30
C ALA A 278 -32.09 8.10 -34.21
N HIS A 279 -31.55 7.15 -33.42
CA HIS A 279 -32.30 6.49 -32.34
C HIS A 279 -32.17 7.20 -30.99
N CYS A 280 -30.97 7.60 -30.57
CA CYS A 280 -30.75 8.18 -29.23
C CYS A 280 -30.47 9.69 -29.24
N GLY A 281 -30.38 10.32 -30.41
CA GLY A 281 -30.03 11.74 -30.59
C GLY A 281 -28.58 12.10 -30.25
N LYS A 282 -27.86 11.26 -29.50
CA LYS A 282 -26.48 11.50 -29.07
C LYS A 282 -25.52 11.43 -30.26
N SER A 283 -24.51 12.31 -30.27
CA SER A 283 -23.48 12.32 -31.31
C SER A 283 -22.34 11.36 -31.01
N SER A 284 -21.73 10.79 -32.05
CA SER A 284 -20.56 9.89 -31.96
C SER A 284 -19.53 10.25 -33.04
N PRO A 285 -18.21 10.18 -32.75
CA PRO A 285 -17.18 10.33 -33.77
C PRO A 285 -17.09 9.08 -34.66
N GLN A 286 -16.73 9.25 -35.94
CA GLN A 286 -16.35 8.15 -36.82
C GLN A 286 -14.93 7.68 -36.49
N VAL A 287 -14.83 6.74 -35.54
CA VAL A 287 -13.55 6.18 -35.05
C VAL A 287 -12.92 5.22 -36.08
N PHE A 288 -13.74 4.47 -36.83
CA PHE A 288 -13.29 3.36 -37.67
C PHE A 288 -13.46 3.62 -39.17
N SER A 289 -12.56 3.05 -39.99
CA SER A 289 -12.54 3.27 -41.44
C SER A 289 -13.67 2.57 -42.19
N ILE A 290 -14.31 1.56 -41.58
CA ILE A 290 -15.42 0.79 -42.17
C ILE A 290 -16.73 1.60 -42.25
N GLY A 291 -16.89 2.62 -41.39
CA GLY A 291 -18.07 3.48 -41.39
C GLY A 291 -18.35 4.12 -40.04
N TRP A 292 -19.43 4.90 -39.97
CA TRP A 292 -19.93 5.48 -38.73
C TRP A 292 -20.93 4.53 -38.04
N ALA A 293 -20.85 4.48 -36.71
CA ALA A 293 -21.74 3.73 -35.82
C ALA A 293 -22.03 4.55 -34.54
N CYS A 294 -23.09 4.21 -33.82
CA CYS A 294 -23.37 4.82 -32.51
C CYS A 294 -22.46 4.22 -31.43
N LEU A 295 -21.77 5.08 -30.67
CA LEU A 295 -20.77 4.69 -29.66
C LEU A 295 -21.20 5.03 -28.23
N HIS A 296 -22.51 4.90 -27.95
CA HIS A 296 -23.13 4.99 -26.63
C HIS A 296 -23.83 3.67 -26.31
N SER A 297 -23.37 2.94 -25.29
CA SER A 297 -23.85 1.59 -24.91
C SER A 297 -25.32 1.54 -24.50
N GLU A 298 -25.85 2.63 -23.95
CA GLU A 298 -27.27 2.82 -23.62
C GLU A 298 -28.19 2.85 -24.87
N CYS A 299 -27.63 2.90 -26.09
CA CYS A 299 -28.40 2.97 -27.32
C CYS A 299 -28.66 1.58 -27.92
N PRO A 300 -29.90 1.23 -28.31
CA PRO A 300 -30.18 -0.02 -29.04
C PRO A 300 -29.46 -0.16 -30.39
N ARG A 301 -28.94 0.93 -30.96
CA ARG A 301 -28.06 0.93 -32.16
C ARG A 301 -26.56 1.02 -31.82
N PHE A 302 -26.18 0.77 -30.56
CA PHE A 302 -24.77 0.72 -30.17
C PHE A 302 -24.02 -0.31 -31.02
N TRP A 303 -22.81 0.06 -31.46
CA TRP A 303 -21.94 -0.81 -32.25
C TRP A 303 -22.49 -1.23 -33.64
N THR A 304 -23.63 -0.68 -34.06
CA THR A 304 -24.24 -0.94 -35.38
C THR A 304 -23.88 0.15 -36.39
N LEU A 305 -23.49 -0.26 -37.61
CA LEU A 305 -23.30 0.62 -38.76
C LEU A 305 -24.62 1.19 -39.27
N SER A 306 -24.54 2.27 -40.04
CA SER A 306 -25.72 2.91 -40.66
C SER A 306 -26.52 1.98 -41.59
N GLY A 307 -25.88 0.96 -42.17
CA GLY A 307 -26.53 -0.08 -42.99
C GLY A 307 -27.11 -1.27 -42.21
N GLY A 308 -27.16 -1.20 -40.87
CA GLY A 308 -27.75 -2.26 -40.02
C GLY A 308 -26.82 -3.41 -39.63
N SER A 309 -25.67 -3.57 -40.30
CA SER A 309 -24.66 -4.56 -39.90
C SER A 309 -23.92 -4.14 -38.62
N GLU A 310 -23.59 -5.10 -37.74
CA GLU A 310 -22.75 -4.84 -36.58
C GLU A 310 -21.27 -4.60 -37.00
N LEU A 311 -20.55 -3.77 -36.24
CA LEU A 311 -19.09 -3.64 -36.37
C LEU A 311 -18.39 -4.97 -36.02
N SER A 312 -17.59 -5.48 -36.96
CA SER A 312 -16.75 -6.67 -36.76
C SER A 312 -15.62 -6.42 -35.74
N SER A 313 -14.93 -7.47 -35.30
CA SER A 313 -13.79 -7.35 -34.38
C SER A 313 -12.54 -6.73 -35.04
N SER A 314 -12.28 -7.04 -36.32
CA SER A 314 -11.10 -6.56 -37.06
C SER A 314 -11.27 -5.13 -37.60
N LEU A 315 -11.22 -4.14 -36.70
CA LEU A 315 -11.42 -2.72 -37.03
C LEU A 315 -10.10 -1.95 -37.22
N LYS A 316 -10.06 -1.12 -38.27
CA LYS A 316 -8.97 -0.15 -38.51
C LYS A 316 -9.45 1.26 -38.17
N TYR A 317 -8.58 2.06 -37.54
CA TYR A 317 -8.88 3.46 -37.23
C TYR A 317 -9.02 4.32 -38.49
N HIS A 318 -9.98 5.23 -38.47
CA HIS A 318 -10.24 6.18 -39.53
C HIS A 318 -9.12 7.23 -39.62
N LYS A 319 -8.50 7.44 -40.80
CA LYS A 319 -7.34 8.34 -40.94
C LYS A 319 -7.62 9.79 -40.47
N PRO A 320 -8.78 10.42 -40.78
CA PRO A 320 -9.17 11.71 -40.21
C PRO A 320 -9.28 11.74 -38.68
N PHE A 321 -9.82 10.69 -38.04
CA PHE A 321 -9.92 10.60 -36.58
C PHE A 321 -8.55 10.61 -35.88
N LEU A 322 -7.53 10.06 -36.54
CA LEU A 322 -6.16 10.07 -36.05
C LEU A 322 -5.43 11.42 -36.25
N ARG A 323 -6.01 12.43 -36.90
CA ARG A 323 -5.32 13.72 -37.10
C ARG A 323 -5.12 14.44 -35.75
N LEU A 324 -3.92 15.00 -35.55
CA LEU A 324 -3.62 15.80 -34.37
C LEU A 324 -4.43 17.11 -34.42
N LYS A 325 -5.12 17.45 -33.34
CA LYS A 325 -5.83 18.73 -33.17
C LYS A 325 -4.89 19.81 -32.64
N SER A 326 -5.26 21.08 -32.77
CA SER A 326 -4.60 22.14 -31.99
C SER A 326 -4.87 21.92 -30.50
N THR A 327 -3.86 22.10 -29.65
CA THR A 327 -4.01 22.00 -28.19
C THR A 327 -3.84 23.36 -27.56
N ALA A 328 -4.64 23.67 -26.54
CA ALA A 328 -4.48 24.91 -25.78
C ALA A 328 -3.10 24.95 -25.11
N PRO A 329 -2.43 26.12 -25.05
CA PRO A 329 -1.08 26.25 -24.48
C PRO A 329 -1.06 25.91 -22.99
N LEU A 330 0.08 25.38 -22.53
CA LEU A 330 0.27 24.99 -21.14
C LEU A 330 0.47 26.23 -20.26
N LYS A 331 -0.49 26.46 -19.36
CA LYS A 331 -0.46 27.55 -18.38
C LYS A 331 0.70 27.38 -17.40
N GLY A 332 1.61 28.37 -17.38
CA GLY A 332 2.61 28.62 -16.33
C GLY A 332 3.19 27.37 -15.65
N GLU A 333 2.74 27.12 -14.41
CA GLU A 333 3.22 26.04 -13.52
C GLU A 333 3.12 24.62 -14.10
N LEU A 334 2.25 24.38 -15.09
CA LEU A 334 2.11 23.07 -15.73
C LEU A 334 3.33 22.71 -16.59
N ARG A 335 4.15 23.68 -17.01
CA ARG A 335 5.28 23.45 -17.92
C ARG A 335 6.41 22.60 -17.32
N ASP A 336 6.53 22.54 -15.99
CA ASP A 336 7.50 21.67 -15.33
C ASP A 336 6.81 20.64 -14.43
N ILE A 337 6.69 19.41 -14.95
CA ILE A 337 6.15 18.27 -14.20
C ILE A 337 7.16 17.64 -13.24
N ARG A 338 8.44 18.05 -13.26
CA ARG A 338 9.47 17.43 -12.41
C ARG A 338 9.17 17.75 -10.94
N PRO A 339 9.30 16.78 -10.02
CA PRO A 339 9.18 17.07 -8.59
C PRO A 339 10.13 18.20 -8.16
N PRO A 340 9.74 19.04 -7.18
CA PRO A 340 10.64 20.01 -6.58
C PRO A 340 11.80 19.30 -5.88
N ILE A 341 12.92 20.01 -5.67
CA ILE A 341 14.00 19.47 -4.84
C ILE A 341 13.52 19.52 -3.38
N PRO A 342 13.62 18.42 -2.61
CA PRO A 342 13.25 18.44 -1.19
C PRO A 342 14.04 19.50 -0.40
N VAL A 343 13.36 20.23 0.47
CA VAL A 343 14.00 21.21 1.36
C VAL A 343 14.82 20.45 2.41
N THR A 344 16.13 20.64 2.42
CA THR A 344 17.06 19.97 3.34
C THR A 344 17.23 20.69 4.69
N ASN A 345 16.94 21.99 4.75
CA ASN A 345 17.23 22.86 5.88
C ASN A 345 16.10 23.90 6.03
N PRO A 346 14.94 23.52 6.60
CA PRO A 346 13.79 24.41 6.72
C PRO A 346 14.02 25.47 7.81
N SER A 347 13.26 26.57 7.77
CA SER A 347 13.39 27.68 8.72
C SER A 347 13.12 27.27 10.17
N ASP A 348 12.10 26.45 10.40
CA ASP A 348 11.72 25.89 11.71
C ASP A 348 12.58 24.70 12.17
N LYS A 349 13.49 24.23 11.30
CA LYS A 349 14.32 23.03 11.43
C LYS A 349 13.53 21.72 11.66
N VAL A 350 12.22 21.67 11.38
CA VAL A 350 11.38 20.48 11.63
C VAL A 350 11.40 19.54 10.43
N THR A 351 12.11 18.41 10.57
CA THR A 351 12.33 17.44 9.48
C THR A 351 11.59 16.11 9.66
N THR A 352 10.56 16.08 10.51
CA THR A 352 9.76 14.88 10.85
C THR A 352 8.31 14.90 10.36
N ILE A 353 7.93 15.95 9.61
CA ILE A 353 6.62 16.08 8.96
C ILE A 353 6.51 15.25 7.68
N HIS A 354 5.31 15.10 7.15
CA HIS A 354 5.01 14.19 6.05
C HIS A 354 5.82 14.46 4.77
N ALA A 355 6.20 15.71 4.51
CA ALA A 355 7.06 16.10 3.39
C ALA A 355 8.42 15.37 3.39
N TYR A 356 8.96 15.07 4.57
CA TYR A 356 10.25 14.42 4.74
C TYR A 356 10.19 12.90 4.54
N SER A 357 9.01 12.29 4.51
CA SER A 357 8.86 10.88 4.11
C SER A 357 8.92 10.66 2.59
N ARG A 358 8.89 11.74 1.80
CA ARG A 358 8.84 11.67 0.32
C ARG A 358 10.20 11.36 -0.30
N GLY A 359 10.15 10.84 -1.52
CA GLY A 359 11.35 10.53 -2.31
C GLY A 359 11.96 11.74 -3.02
N LEU A 360 13.05 11.49 -3.74
CA LEU A 360 13.87 12.47 -4.45
C LEU A 360 13.80 12.23 -5.96
N HIS A 361 13.64 13.30 -6.74
CA HIS A 361 13.98 13.29 -8.17
C HIS A 361 15.44 13.74 -8.38
N CYS A 362 16.30 12.82 -8.82
CA CYS A 362 17.71 13.10 -9.00
C CYS A 362 17.99 13.95 -10.25
N ARG A 363 18.49 15.17 -10.06
CA ARG A 363 18.84 16.09 -11.15
C ARG A 363 20.02 15.63 -12.02
N LYS A 364 20.84 14.66 -11.57
CA LYS A 364 21.97 14.12 -12.35
C LYS A 364 21.55 13.06 -13.38
N CYS A 365 20.69 12.11 -12.99
CA CYS A 365 20.34 10.95 -13.81
C CYS A 365 18.84 10.74 -14.08
N GLY A 366 17.95 11.61 -13.58
CA GLY A 366 16.49 11.52 -13.80
C GLY A 366 15.76 10.49 -12.92
N ARG A 367 16.47 9.68 -12.12
CA ARG A 367 15.84 8.66 -11.26
C ARG A 367 15.04 9.29 -10.12
N LEU A 368 13.81 8.82 -9.93
CA LEU A 368 13.02 8.93 -8.72
C LEU A 368 13.49 7.85 -7.72
N SER A 369 13.78 8.23 -6.48
CA SER A 369 14.23 7.30 -5.43
C SER A 369 13.49 7.56 -4.11
N CYS A 370 12.99 6.51 -3.47
CA CYS A 370 12.46 6.59 -2.11
C CYS A 370 13.53 7.10 -1.15
N ARG A 371 13.15 7.86 -0.12
CA ARG A 371 14.05 8.12 1.00
C ARG A 371 14.21 6.83 1.81
N SER A 372 15.41 6.28 1.85
CA SER A 372 15.73 5.06 2.62
C SER A 372 16.56 5.33 3.88
N LYS A 373 17.25 6.48 3.96
CA LYS A 373 18.13 6.88 5.07
C LYS A 373 17.50 8.02 5.88
N TRP A 374 17.67 8.00 7.20
CA TRP A 374 17.13 9.05 8.08
C TRP A 374 17.88 10.36 7.91
N GLU A 375 19.21 10.35 7.84
CA GLU A 375 20.03 11.56 7.80
C GLU A 375 20.08 12.25 6.43
N ARG A 376 19.69 11.56 5.34
CA ARG A 376 19.84 12.07 3.96
C ARG A 376 18.88 11.44 2.96
N TRP A 377 18.61 12.14 1.85
CA TRP A 377 18.18 11.50 0.61
C TRP A 377 19.42 11.02 -0.17
N GLU A 378 19.33 9.86 -0.81
CA GLU A 378 20.37 9.33 -1.71
C GLU A 378 19.72 8.74 -2.97
N CYS A 379 20.23 9.10 -4.14
CA CYS A 379 19.77 8.53 -5.41
C CYS A 379 20.29 7.10 -5.58
N ALA A 380 19.39 6.12 -5.69
CA ALA A 380 19.71 4.70 -5.82
C ALA A 380 20.31 4.27 -7.18
N ASN A 381 20.76 5.22 -8.02
CA ASN A 381 21.46 4.93 -9.29
C ASN A 381 22.82 5.63 -9.44
N CYS A 382 22.98 6.84 -8.90
CA CYS A 382 24.22 7.61 -9.03
C CYS A 382 24.77 8.13 -7.70
N HIS A 383 24.18 7.68 -6.58
CA HIS A 383 24.57 8.03 -5.20
C HIS A 383 24.69 9.53 -4.91
N ALA A 384 24.02 10.38 -5.70
CA ALA A 384 23.87 11.80 -5.39
C ALA A 384 23.09 11.94 -4.08
N ARG A 385 23.68 12.64 -3.10
CA ARG A 385 23.13 12.83 -1.76
C ARG A 385 22.58 14.24 -1.56
N LEU A 386 21.59 14.35 -0.69
CA LEU A 386 21.10 15.60 -0.10
C LEU A 386 20.90 15.35 1.39
N ASP A 387 21.83 15.84 2.20
CA ASP A 387 21.82 15.64 3.65
C ASP A 387 20.78 16.56 4.32
N VAL A 388 20.19 16.11 5.42
CA VAL A 388 19.04 16.76 6.07
C VAL A 388 19.42 17.35 7.42
N HIS A 389 19.21 18.64 7.56
CA HIS A 389 19.57 19.43 8.74
C HIS A 389 18.31 19.81 9.51
N GLY A 390 17.91 18.92 10.44
CA GLY A 390 16.81 19.15 11.36
C GLY A 390 17.28 19.38 12.79
N ARG A 391 16.41 19.97 13.62
CA ARG A 391 16.61 20.07 15.08
C ARG A 391 15.99 18.86 15.77
N THR A 392 16.49 18.55 16.96
CA THR A 392 15.78 17.72 17.94
C THR A 392 14.44 18.38 18.31
N ARG A 393 13.36 17.59 18.34
CA ARG A 393 12.06 18.00 18.84
C ARG A 393 11.92 17.61 20.29
N MET A 394 11.50 18.56 21.13
CA MET A 394 11.21 18.31 22.53
C MET A 394 9.92 17.52 22.65
N ALA A 395 9.85 16.55 23.56
CA ALA A 395 8.64 15.78 23.78
C ALA A 395 7.43 16.66 24.16
N GLY A 396 7.67 17.78 24.86
CA GLY A 396 6.64 18.78 25.17
C GLY A 396 5.84 19.28 23.96
N GLU A 397 6.48 19.41 22.78
CA GLU A 397 5.83 19.80 21.52
C GLU A 397 4.84 18.75 20.97
N LEU A 398 4.93 17.51 21.46
CA LEU A 398 4.25 16.33 20.93
C LEU A 398 3.27 15.72 21.92
N ARG A 399 3.56 15.81 23.22
CA ARG A 399 2.73 15.24 24.31
C ARG A 399 1.33 15.85 24.38
N GLY A 400 1.21 17.15 24.07
CA GLY A 400 -0.06 17.88 24.06
C GLY A 400 -0.91 17.72 22.80
N ILE A 401 -0.48 16.92 21.82
CA ILE A 401 -1.27 16.66 20.61
C ILE A 401 -2.47 15.79 20.98
N ASP A 402 -3.68 16.32 20.79
CA ASP A 402 -4.91 15.60 21.07
C ASP A 402 -5.12 14.42 20.10
N ILE A 403 -5.73 13.35 20.60
CA ILE A 403 -5.98 12.11 19.87
C ILE A 403 -7.49 11.89 19.75
N LYS A 404 -8.03 12.23 18.58
CA LYS A 404 -9.47 12.11 18.29
C LYS A 404 -9.90 10.64 18.30
N VAL A 405 -10.39 10.20 19.45
CA VAL A 405 -10.96 8.87 19.68
C VAL A 405 -12.48 8.93 19.66
N ALA A 406 -13.12 7.88 19.14
CA ALA A 406 -14.58 7.73 19.14
C ALA A 406 -15.10 7.05 20.42
N PHE A 407 -14.46 7.33 21.56
CA PHE A 407 -14.81 6.81 22.88
C PHE A 407 -14.43 7.85 23.95
N ASP A 408 -15.37 8.19 24.83
CA ASP A 408 -15.23 9.26 25.82
C ASP A 408 -14.11 8.98 26.82
N PHE A 409 -13.15 9.91 26.96
CA PHE A 409 -12.15 10.13 28.04
C PHE A 409 -11.38 8.93 28.66
N LEU A 410 -11.73 7.69 28.34
CA LEU A 410 -11.17 6.44 28.80
C LEU A 410 -10.07 6.03 27.84
N GLU A 411 -8.87 5.86 28.39
CA GLU A 411 -7.62 5.62 27.65
C GLU A 411 -7.57 4.27 26.90
N CYS A 412 -8.65 3.48 27.02
CA CYS A 412 -8.82 2.19 26.37
C CYS A 412 -10.29 1.93 25.97
N LYS A 413 -10.52 1.25 24.84
CA LYS A 413 -11.81 0.66 24.46
C LYS A 413 -11.69 -0.86 24.37
N ILE A 414 -12.60 -1.57 25.04
CA ILE A 414 -12.85 -3.01 24.85
C ILE A 414 -14.15 -3.14 24.05
N ALA A 415 -14.27 -4.15 23.20
CA ALA A 415 -15.50 -4.40 22.45
C ALA A 415 -16.70 -4.68 23.38
N GLU A 416 -17.89 -4.21 22.98
CA GLU A 416 -19.15 -4.56 23.64
C GLU A 416 -19.39 -6.07 23.54
N GLY A 417 -19.80 -6.69 24.64
CA GLY A 417 -19.82 -8.16 24.81
C GLY A 417 -18.50 -8.78 25.28
N SER A 418 -17.37 -8.05 25.27
CA SER A 418 -16.06 -8.58 25.69
C SER A 418 -15.52 -8.04 27.02
N SER A 419 -16.34 -7.35 27.83
CA SER A 419 -15.92 -6.69 29.08
C SER A 419 -16.75 -7.16 30.28
N MET A 420 -16.10 -7.63 31.35
CA MET A 420 -16.75 -8.14 32.58
C MET A 420 -16.53 -7.27 33.82
N SER A 421 -17.42 -7.40 34.81
CA SER A 421 -17.40 -6.69 36.10
C SER A 421 -16.41 -7.30 37.12
N PRO A 422 -15.74 -6.51 37.97
CA PRO A 422 -14.84 -7.01 39.02
C PRO A 422 -15.48 -7.96 40.04
N VAL A 423 -16.80 -7.89 40.24
CA VAL A 423 -17.52 -8.77 41.18
C VAL A 423 -17.70 -10.17 40.58
N ILE A 424 -18.01 -10.25 39.28
CA ILE A 424 -18.17 -11.53 38.57
C ILE A 424 -16.80 -12.20 38.37
N LEU A 425 -15.72 -11.41 38.20
CA LEU A 425 -14.34 -11.87 38.17
C LEU A 425 -13.98 -12.72 39.41
N MET A 426 -14.34 -12.26 40.62
CA MET A 426 -14.02 -12.99 41.86
C MET A 426 -14.71 -14.36 41.90
N LEU A 427 -15.96 -14.44 41.44
CA LEU A 427 -16.71 -15.70 41.34
C LEU A 427 -16.17 -16.63 40.24
N ALA A 428 -15.79 -16.10 39.07
CA ALA A 428 -15.27 -16.90 37.95
C ALA A 428 -13.89 -17.51 38.26
N VAL A 429 -13.00 -16.76 38.92
CA VAL A 429 -11.69 -17.25 39.36
C VAL A 429 -11.83 -18.39 40.39
N ILE A 430 -12.80 -18.28 41.31
CA ILE A 430 -13.08 -19.33 42.30
C ILE A 430 -13.65 -20.60 41.64
N HIS A 431 -14.47 -20.47 40.59
CA HIS A 431 -15.18 -21.60 39.96
C HIS A 431 -14.51 -22.19 38.71
N LYS A 432 -13.32 -21.72 38.30
CA LYS A 432 -12.61 -22.17 37.08
C LYS A 432 -13.46 -22.11 35.79
N THR A 433 -14.49 -21.26 35.72
CA THR A 433 -15.31 -21.11 34.52
C THR A 433 -14.58 -20.25 33.49
N MET A 434 -14.44 -20.76 32.26
CA MET A 434 -13.80 -20.02 31.17
C MET A 434 -14.65 -18.80 30.81
N THR A 435 -13.99 -17.66 30.58
CA THR A 435 -14.63 -16.37 30.32
C THR A 435 -14.33 -15.91 28.90
N GLU A 436 -15.37 -15.57 28.13
CA GLU A 436 -15.27 -15.25 26.69
C GLU A 436 -14.75 -13.81 26.40
N GLY A 437 -14.33 -13.06 27.42
CA GLY A 437 -14.03 -11.62 27.33
C GLY A 437 -12.64 -11.22 27.87
N ILE A 438 -12.19 -10.03 27.47
CA ILE A 438 -10.96 -9.41 27.99
C ILE A 438 -11.29 -8.73 29.33
N MET A 439 -10.66 -9.21 30.41
CA MET A 439 -10.85 -8.64 31.74
C MET A 439 -9.84 -7.52 31.98
N LYS A 440 -10.26 -6.41 32.60
CA LYS A 440 -9.37 -5.26 32.90
C LYS A 440 -9.24 -5.06 34.41
N THR A 441 -8.01 -4.93 34.91
CA THR A 441 -7.79 -4.58 36.32
C THR A 441 -8.04 -3.09 36.58
N GLY A 442 -8.13 -2.74 37.86
CA GLY A 442 -7.85 -1.37 38.31
C GLY A 442 -6.38 -0.98 38.06
N TYR A 443 -6.07 0.30 38.22
CA TYR A 443 -4.69 0.79 38.16
C TYR A 443 -3.97 0.45 39.47
N LYS A 444 -2.91 -0.35 39.40
CA LYS A 444 -2.00 -0.62 40.52
C LYS A 444 -0.91 0.48 40.54
N PRO A 445 -0.81 1.31 41.58
CA PRO A 445 0.29 2.28 41.69
C PRO A 445 1.62 1.56 41.94
N PHE A 446 2.72 2.15 41.48
CA PHE A 446 4.08 1.75 41.86
C PHE A 446 4.93 2.99 42.13
N GLN A 447 5.86 2.87 43.08
CA GLN A 447 6.70 3.97 43.55
C GLN A 447 8.06 3.45 44.01
N GLN A 448 9.12 4.03 43.46
CA GLN A 448 10.49 3.92 43.95
C GLN A 448 11.15 5.26 43.64
N ASN A 449 11.51 6.06 44.64
CA ASN A 449 12.00 7.42 44.43
C ASN A 449 13.19 7.44 43.44
N PRO A 450 13.16 8.25 42.36
CA PRO A 450 12.18 9.30 42.02
C PRO A 450 11.00 8.85 41.13
N THR A 451 10.95 7.60 40.67
CA THR A 451 9.99 7.01 39.72
C THR A 451 8.63 6.73 40.37
N HIS A 452 7.56 7.21 39.74
CA HIS A 452 6.18 7.04 40.21
C HIS A 452 5.25 6.79 39.01
N GLY A 453 4.37 5.80 39.11
CA GLY A 453 3.48 5.44 38.02
C GLY A 453 2.30 4.57 38.42
N SER A 454 1.65 4.01 37.40
CA SER A 454 0.57 3.04 37.57
C SER A 454 0.58 2.01 36.45
N CYS A 455 0.36 0.75 36.79
CA CYS A 455 0.18 -0.35 35.84
C CYS A 455 -1.31 -0.73 35.75
N ARG A 456 -1.78 -1.02 34.53
CA ARG A 456 -3.10 -1.63 34.29
C ARG A 456 -2.93 -2.89 33.47
N THR A 457 -3.49 -4.00 33.93
CA THR A 457 -3.43 -5.28 33.23
C THR A 457 -4.76 -5.57 32.53
N PHE A 458 -4.67 -6.03 31.29
CA PHE A 458 -5.75 -6.66 30.54
C PHE A 458 -5.45 -8.16 30.45
N VAL A 459 -6.31 -9.00 31.01
CA VAL A 459 -6.20 -10.47 30.96
C VAL A 459 -6.94 -10.94 29.71
N LEU A 460 -6.26 -11.71 28.85
CA LEU A 460 -6.85 -12.27 27.65
C LEU A 460 -7.58 -13.59 27.98
N PRO A 461 -8.69 -13.91 27.28
CA PRO A 461 -9.46 -15.12 27.52
C PRO A 461 -8.64 -16.39 27.26
N ASP A 462 -9.12 -17.53 27.77
CA ASP A 462 -8.55 -18.88 27.57
C ASP A 462 -7.07 -19.02 28.00
N GLY A 463 -6.59 -18.15 28.90
CA GLY A 463 -5.18 -18.16 29.33
C GLY A 463 -4.20 -17.68 28.26
N LYS A 464 -4.65 -16.94 27.24
CA LYS A 464 -3.82 -16.45 26.10
C LYS A 464 -2.78 -15.37 26.48
N GLY A 465 -2.63 -15.06 27.76
CA GLY A 465 -1.65 -14.10 28.28
C GLY A 465 -2.26 -12.78 28.75
N PHE A 466 -1.40 -11.79 28.90
CA PHE A 466 -1.68 -10.50 29.52
C PHE A 466 -1.15 -9.35 28.67
N ILE A 467 -1.82 -8.20 28.75
CA ILE A 467 -1.32 -6.93 28.22
C ILE A 467 -1.24 -5.95 29.39
N HIS A 468 -0.03 -5.48 29.72
CA HIS A 468 0.21 -4.53 30.80
C HIS A 468 0.52 -3.15 30.25
N HIS A 469 -0.29 -2.15 30.59
CA HIS A 469 -0.05 -0.74 30.26
C HIS A 469 0.54 -0.03 31.49
N ILE A 470 1.86 0.19 31.45
CA ILE A 470 2.64 0.84 32.49
C ILE A 470 2.79 2.31 32.13
N ARG A 471 2.30 3.20 33.00
CA ARG A 471 2.25 4.65 32.78
C ARG A 471 3.02 5.38 33.87
N ASN A 472 3.75 6.43 33.48
CA ASN A 472 4.47 7.30 34.41
C ASN A 472 3.62 8.54 34.76
N LYS A 473 3.84 9.15 35.92
CA LYS A 473 3.29 10.48 36.23
C LYS A 473 3.91 11.53 35.29
N ILE A 474 3.10 12.46 34.78
CA ILE A 474 3.49 13.42 33.72
C ILE A 474 4.73 14.25 34.10
N TYR A 475 4.90 14.61 35.38
CA TYR A 475 6.04 15.37 35.90
C TYR A 475 7.30 14.52 36.20
N LYS A 476 7.29 13.22 35.91
CA LYS A 476 8.43 12.29 36.07
C LYS A 476 8.90 11.69 34.73
N LEU A 477 8.73 12.42 33.64
CA LEU A 477 9.08 11.97 32.28
C LEU A 477 10.50 12.31 31.82
N ARG A 478 11.33 12.99 32.64
CA ARG A 478 12.67 13.47 32.27
C ARG A 478 13.56 12.39 31.62
N GLU A 479 13.57 11.18 32.18
CA GLU A 479 14.38 10.07 31.66
C GLU A 479 13.93 9.64 30.24
N ALA A 480 12.62 9.62 29.99
CA ALA A 480 12.06 9.32 28.66
C ALA A 480 12.23 10.51 27.69
N ASP A 481 12.19 11.75 28.18
CA ASP A 481 12.50 12.96 27.42
C ASP A 481 13.96 12.91 26.91
N GLU A 482 14.92 12.60 27.80
CA GLU A 482 16.34 12.43 27.46
C GLU A 482 16.57 11.30 26.45
N ILE A 483 15.97 10.11 26.65
CA ILE A 483 16.07 9.00 25.69
C ILE A 483 15.56 9.42 24.30
N PHE A 484 14.42 10.12 24.24
CA PHE A 484 13.85 10.62 22.99
C PHE A 484 14.73 11.66 22.29
N GLU A 485 15.46 12.49 23.03
CA GLU A 485 16.46 13.40 22.46
C GLU A 485 17.68 12.66 21.91
N VAL A 486 18.24 11.71 22.65
CA VAL A 486 19.42 10.92 22.23
C VAL A 486 19.10 10.15 20.95
N TYR A 487 17.93 9.50 20.86
CA TYR A 487 17.44 8.86 19.63
C TYR A 487 17.52 9.80 18.42
N GLN A 488 17.04 11.03 18.57
CA GLN A 488 17.02 12.02 17.48
C GLN A 488 18.42 12.50 17.11
N ARG A 489 19.29 12.78 18.10
CA ARG A 489 20.69 13.20 17.87
C ARG A 489 21.51 12.13 17.17
N GLN A 490 21.42 10.87 17.63
CA GLN A 490 22.13 9.74 17.02
C GLN A 490 21.58 9.41 15.62
N ALA A 491 20.27 9.54 15.41
CA ALA A 491 19.68 9.37 14.07
C ALA A 491 20.11 10.44 13.07
N ALA A 492 20.23 11.70 13.53
CA ALA A 492 20.65 12.83 12.69
C ALA A 492 22.14 12.77 12.30
N SER A 493 23.01 12.36 13.22
CA SER A 493 24.44 12.13 12.94
C SER A 493 24.70 10.85 12.13
N GLY A 494 23.78 9.88 12.18
CA GLY A 494 23.92 8.56 11.57
C GLY A 494 24.53 7.50 12.50
N ALA A 495 24.90 7.85 13.73
CA ALA A 495 25.35 6.91 14.77
C ALA A 495 24.28 5.87 15.13
N LEU A 496 22.99 6.24 15.05
CA LEU A 496 21.87 5.31 15.03
C LEU A 496 21.36 5.23 13.58
N PRO A 497 21.72 4.18 12.81
CA PRO A 497 21.38 4.10 11.40
C PRO A 497 19.92 3.67 11.21
N PHE A 498 18.99 4.60 11.41
CA PHE A 498 17.58 4.40 11.04
C PHE A 498 17.45 4.28 9.52
N ARG A 499 16.85 3.18 9.04
CA ARG A 499 16.68 2.86 7.63
C ARG A 499 15.27 2.40 7.31
N ARG A 500 14.81 2.62 6.09
CA ARG A 500 13.62 1.93 5.54
C ARG A 500 14.08 0.72 4.75
N PHE A 501 13.61 -0.46 5.13
CA PHE A 501 14.10 -1.73 4.60
C PHE A 501 13.12 -2.36 3.60
N PRO A 502 13.61 -3.16 2.63
CA PRO A 502 12.77 -4.04 1.82
C PRO A 502 11.85 -4.95 2.66
N LEU A 503 10.57 -4.99 2.32
CA LEU A 503 9.61 -5.93 2.87
C LEU A 503 9.92 -7.35 2.36
N GLN A 504 10.55 -8.17 3.20
CA GLN A 504 11.01 -9.52 2.81
C GLN A 504 9.88 -10.51 2.48
N ASN A 505 8.67 -10.27 3.00
CA ASN A 505 7.50 -11.14 2.82
C ASN A 505 6.38 -10.47 2.01
N ALA A 506 6.73 -9.80 0.90
CA ALA A 506 5.80 -9.72 -0.23
C ALA A 506 5.68 -11.11 -0.87
N GLY A 507 4.91 -12.00 -0.23
CA GLY A 507 4.68 -13.35 -0.74
C GLY A 507 4.16 -13.32 -2.19
N PRO A 508 4.31 -14.41 -2.97
CA PRO A 508 4.15 -14.44 -4.45
C PRO A 508 2.76 -14.03 -5.00
N ILE A 509 1.86 -13.69 -4.10
CA ILE A 509 0.44 -13.43 -4.27
C ILE A 509 0.09 -11.94 -4.04
N VAL A 510 0.86 -11.19 -3.24
CA VAL A 510 0.53 -9.81 -2.87
C VAL A 510 1.39 -8.85 -3.68
N LEU A 511 0.82 -8.43 -4.82
CA LEU A 511 1.29 -7.41 -5.77
C LEU A 511 2.42 -7.85 -6.71
N ARG A 512 2.07 -7.92 -8.01
CA ARG A 512 3.00 -7.88 -9.16
C ARG A 512 3.71 -6.50 -9.30
N ILE A 513 4.04 -5.84 -8.20
CA ILE A 513 4.86 -4.63 -8.21
C ILE A 513 6.32 -5.06 -8.37
N ARG A 514 6.99 -4.50 -9.37
CA ARG A 514 8.43 -4.70 -9.59
C ARG A 514 9.26 -3.85 -8.62
N GLY A 515 10.33 -4.44 -8.12
CA GLY A 515 11.27 -3.83 -7.17
C GLY A 515 10.88 -4.04 -5.71
N ALA A 516 11.87 -3.98 -4.82
CA ALA A 516 11.65 -4.06 -3.38
C ALA A 516 10.73 -2.94 -2.89
N LEU A 517 9.64 -3.32 -2.21
CA LEU A 517 8.80 -2.36 -1.47
C LEU A 517 9.47 -2.06 -0.13
N LEU A 518 9.82 -0.80 0.14
CA LEU A 518 10.36 -0.37 1.43
C LEU A 518 9.24 -0.23 2.48
N THR A 519 9.57 -0.50 3.75
CA THR A 519 8.75 -0.21 4.92
C THR A 519 8.22 1.23 4.91
N ASN A 520 7.07 1.48 5.55
CA ASN A 520 6.52 2.84 5.67
C ASN A 520 7.27 3.68 6.71
N TYR A 521 7.75 3.05 7.78
CA TYR A 521 8.51 3.64 8.89
C TYR A 521 10.00 3.30 8.77
N PHE A 522 10.85 4.09 9.44
CA PHE A 522 12.28 3.77 9.58
C PHE A 522 12.47 2.85 10.80
N SER A 523 13.40 1.90 10.72
CA SER A 523 13.74 1.03 11.85
C SER A 523 15.24 0.77 11.94
N HIS A 524 15.64 0.20 13.07
CA HIS A 524 16.99 -0.22 13.40
C HIS A 524 16.89 -1.34 14.43
N ASN A 525 17.62 -2.45 14.25
CA ASN A 525 17.65 -3.55 15.20
C ASN A 525 19.01 -3.61 15.92
N CYS A 526 18.98 -3.89 17.21
CA CYS A 526 20.18 -4.01 18.05
C CYS A 526 20.08 -5.23 18.98
N GLY A 527 21.21 -5.90 19.20
CA GLY A 527 21.33 -7.05 20.09
C GLY A 527 21.45 -8.37 19.34
N GLU A 528 20.73 -9.39 19.81
CA GLU A 528 20.66 -10.70 19.14
C GLU A 528 20.12 -10.50 17.71
N PRO A 529 20.81 -11.02 16.68
CA PRO A 529 20.25 -11.03 15.33
C PRO A 529 18.90 -11.78 15.32
N TYR A 530 18.06 -11.54 14.32
CA TYR A 530 16.95 -12.44 13.98
C TYR A 530 16.42 -12.08 12.59
N LYS A 531 15.48 -12.89 12.09
CA LYS A 531 14.89 -12.72 10.76
C LYS A 531 13.77 -11.66 10.74
N TYR A 532 14.13 -10.44 11.12
CA TYR A 532 13.24 -9.27 11.06
C TYR A 532 13.18 -8.66 9.65
N VAL A 533 12.32 -7.65 9.45
CA VAL A 533 12.14 -6.99 8.14
C VAL A 533 13.43 -6.41 7.53
N GLY A 534 14.38 -5.95 8.36
CA GLY A 534 15.70 -5.48 7.90
C GLY A 534 16.70 -6.60 7.62
N GLY A 535 16.43 -7.83 8.09
CA GLY A 535 17.30 -8.99 7.93
C GLY A 535 18.43 -9.02 8.96
N THR A 536 18.87 -10.23 9.30
CA THR A 536 19.90 -10.52 10.31
C THR A 536 21.13 -9.62 10.19
N ASN A 537 21.66 -9.46 8.98
CA ASN A 537 22.90 -8.74 8.68
C ASN A 537 22.82 -7.21 8.91
N ASN A 538 21.64 -6.66 9.21
CA ASN A 538 21.44 -5.27 9.60
C ASN A 538 21.12 -5.11 11.09
N THR A 539 21.50 -6.09 11.92
CA THR A 539 21.47 -6.00 13.39
C THR A 539 22.83 -5.52 13.88
N VAL A 540 22.83 -4.50 14.75
CA VAL A 540 24.05 -4.05 15.44
C VAL A 540 24.21 -4.84 16.74
N SER A 541 25.45 -5.19 17.10
CA SER A 541 25.79 -5.94 18.31
C SER A 541 25.43 -5.14 19.58
N TRP A 542 25.51 -5.76 20.77
CA TRP A 542 25.43 -5.01 22.02
C TRP A 542 26.69 -4.18 22.32
N GLU A 543 27.83 -4.53 21.72
CA GLU A 543 29.11 -3.82 21.88
C GLU A 543 29.08 -2.46 21.15
N ASP A 544 28.50 -2.45 19.94
CA ASP A 544 28.33 -1.25 19.10
C ASP A 544 26.98 -0.54 19.30
N ALA A 545 26.22 -0.92 20.34
CA ALA A 545 24.84 -0.50 20.51
C ALA A 545 24.72 1.03 20.74
N PRO A 546 23.88 1.74 19.96
CA PRO A 546 23.68 3.17 20.18
C PRO A 546 23.07 3.46 21.56
N GLU A 547 23.64 4.43 22.30
CA GLU A 547 23.19 4.86 23.65
C GLU A 547 21.66 4.92 23.81
N ALA A 548 20.94 5.46 22.81
CA ALA A 548 19.49 5.56 22.82
C ALA A 548 18.78 4.20 22.99
N VAL A 549 19.32 3.15 22.39
CA VAL A 549 18.77 1.79 22.39
C VAL A 549 19.08 1.09 23.71
N VAL A 550 20.31 1.25 24.22
CA VAL A 550 20.74 0.74 25.53
C VAL A 550 19.86 1.33 26.64
N ARG A 551 19.75 2.67 26.70
CA ARG A 551 18.92 3.37 27.69
C ARG A 551 17.44 3.02 27.54
N ALA A 552 16.93 2.79 26.33
CA ALA A 552 15.56 2.34 26.13
C ALA A 552 15.30 0.93 26.68
N ARG A 553 16.24 -0.01 26.51
CA ARG A 553 16.16 -1.35 27.12
C ARG A 553 16.13 -1.26 28.65
N GLU A 554 17.04 -0.50 29.22
CA GLU A 554 17.16 -0.30 30.67
C GLU A 554 15.87 0.32 31.26
N TYR A 555 15.35 1.35 30.59
CA TYR A 555 14.07 1.97 30.93
C TYR A 555 12.92 0.95 30.94
N ILE A 556 12.81 0.13 29.89
CA ILE A 556 11.78 -0.91 29.77
C ILE A 556 11.90 -1.90 30.93
N GLN A 557 13.09 -2.47 31.16
CA GLN A 557 13.32 -3.46 32.22
C GLN A 557 12.99 -2.88 33.60
N GLY A 558 13.52 -1.70 33.94
CA GLY A 558 13.27 -1.07 35.24
C GLY A 558 11.80 -0.68 35.46
N ARG A 559 11.07 -0.27 34.42
CA ARG A 559 9.62 -0.01 34.53
C ARG A 559 8.80 -1.28 34.68
N ILE A 560 9.22 -2.40 34.10
CA ILE A 560 8.58 -3.71 34.28
C ILE A 560 8.81 -4.24 35.69
N GLU A 561 10.06 -4.21 36.16
CA GLU A 561 10.45 -4.66 37.50
C GLU A 561 9.67 -3.90 38.59
N LEU A 562 9.54 -2.57 38.46
CA LEU A 562 8.73 -1.75 39.38
C LEU A 562 7.22 -1.99 39.28
N ALA A 563 6.69 -2.26 38.10
CA ALA A 563 5.24 -2.37 37.86
C ALA A 563 4.67 -3.76 38.15
N LEU A 564 5.47 -4.81 37.93
CA LEU A 564 5.06 -6.21 38.01
C LEU A 564 5.77 -6.99 39.13
N GLY A 565 6.87 -6.47 39.69
CA GLY A 565 7.70 -7.18 40.67
C GLY A 565 8.60 -8.25 40.05
N GLU A 566 8.71 -8.29 38.72
CA GLU A 566 9.45 -9.30 37.98
C GLU A 566 10.54 -8.68 37.10
N LYS A 567 11.77 -9.19 37.24
CA LYS A 567 12.89 -8.82 36.35
C LYS A 567 12.83 -9.64 35.06
N LYS A 568 12.30 -9.04 33.99
CA LYS A 568 12.40 -9.58 32.63
C LYS A 568 13.74 -9.15 32.00
N ILE A 569 14.37 -10.03 31.23
CA ILE A 569 15.63 -9.77 30.51
C ILE A 569 15.35 -9.76 29.01
N PHE A 570 15.91 -8.79 28.29
CA PHE A 570 15.81 -8.69 26.83
C PHE A 570 17.19 -8.65 26.17
N ASN A 571 17.41 -9.50 25.16
CA ASN A 571 18.65 -9.53 24.37
C ASN A 571 18.50 -8.88 22.98
N GLU A 572 17.30 -8.40 22.61
CA GLU A 572 17.04 -7.65 21.38
C GLU A 572 16.26 -6.36 21.68
N VAL A 573 16.47 -5.32 20.85
CA VAL A 573 15.58 -4.16 20.74
C VAL A 573 15.42 -3.70 19.29
N LEU A 574 14.20 -3.88 18.74
CA LEU A 574 13.77 -3.24 17.50
C LEU A 574 13.31 -1.80 17.77
N SER A 575 14.09 -0.84 17.30
CA SER A 575 13.70 0.58 17.30
C SER A 575 12.97 0.94 16.01
N ALA A 576 11.89 1.72 16.12
CA ALA A 576 11.09 2.20 14.98
C ALA A 576 10.72 3.69 15.10
N ALA A 577 11.07 4.48 14.07
CA ALA A 577 10.76 5.90 13.96
C ALA A 577 9.70 6.17 12.87
N TYR A 578 8.64 6.88 13.27
CA TYR A 578 7.48 7.21 12.45
C TYR A 578 7.42 8.74 12.26
N MET A 579 7.65 9.23 11.05
CA MET A 579 7.30 10.59 10.64
C MET A 579 5.77 10.76 10.55
N GLU A 580 5.30 11.99 10.48
CA GLU A 580 3.87 12.31 10.34
C GLU A 580 3.20 11.49 9.21
N ARG A 581 2.03 10.91 9.51
CA ARG A 581 1.22 10.00 8.65
C ARG A 581 1.84 8.63 8.35
N GLN A 582 3.04 8.32 8.84
CA GLN A 582 3.55 6.95 8.81
C GLN A 582 2.86 6.12 9.89
N LYS A 583 2.55 4.87 9.55
CA LYS A 583 1.91 3.90 10.44
C LYS A 583 2.34 2.48 10.10
N MET A 584 2.18 1.59 11.07
CA MET A 584 2.37 0.15 10.90
C MET A 584 1.03 -0.49 10.50
N GLY A 585 1.06 -1.61 9.78
CA GLY A 585 -0.14 -2.41 9.50
C GLY A 585 -0.56 -3.25 10.69
N TYR A 586 -1.62 -4.06 10.53
CA TYR A 586 -1.83 -5.21 11.41
C TYR A 586 -0.78 -6.28 11.09
N HIS A 587 -0.15 -6.80 12.14
CA HIS A 587 0.87 -7.85 12.09
C HIS A 587 0.89 -8.60 13.43
N THR A 588 1.67 -9.68 13.48
CA THR A 588 2.04 -10.37 14.71
C THR A 588 3.57 -10.40 14.80
N ASP A 589 4.07 -10.46 16.03
CA ASP A 589 5.47 -10.71 16.36
C ASP A 589 5.79 -12.20 16.52
N ASP A 590 4.84 -13.11 16.22
CA ASP A 590 5.01 -14.58 16.26
C ASP A 590 6.08 -15.06 15.27
N GLU A 591 7.33 -14.95 15.69
CA GLU A 591 8.54 -15.26 14.96
C GLU A 591 9.27 -16.43 15.64
N ARG A 592 9.92 -17.29 14.85
CA ARG A 592 10.67 -18.43 15.40
C ARG A 592 11.79 -17.91 16.31
N GLY A 593 11.83 -18.40 17.55
CA GLY A 593 12.82 -18.00 18.55
C GLY A 593 12.36 -16.87 19.46
N LEU A 594 11.22 -16.23 19.21
CA LEU A 594 10.68 -15.21 20.12
C LEU A 594 10.29 -15.83 21.47
N GLY A 595 10.76 -15.22 22.56
CA GLY A 595 10.33 -15.52 23.92
C GLY A 595 8.89 -15.09 24.22
N PRO A 596 8.34 -15.46 25.39
CA PRO A 596 6.92 -15.23 25.71
C PRO A 596 6.57 -13.76 25.97
N THR A 597 7.55 -12.88 26.22
CA THR A 597 7.33 -11.49 26.61
C THR A 597 7.91 -10.52 25.57
N VAL A 598 7.09 -9.56 25.12
CA VAL A 598 7.50 -8.45 24.24
C VAL A 598 7.10 -7.13 24.90
N ALA A 599 8.00 -6.16 24.98
CA ALA A 599 7.75 -4.90 25.67
C ALA A 599 8.10 -3.67 24.83
N GLY A 600 7.17 -2.73 24.65
CA GLY A 600 7.31 -1.54 23.82
C GLY A 600 7.29 -0.22 24.60
N LEU A 601 8.40 0.52 24.61
CA LEU A 601 8.47 1.91 25.05
C LEU A 601 7.96 2.85 23.95
N SER A 602 7.11 3.82 24.32
CA SER A 602 6.57 4.84 23.43
C SER A 602 7.16 6.22 23.70
N LEU A 603 7.69 6.89 22.67
CA LEU A 603 8.35 8.20 22.80
C LEU A 603 7.84 9.22 21.76
N GLY A 604 7.43 10.40 22.24
CA GLY A 604 7.04 11.53 21.39
C GLY A 604 5.52 11.69 21.27
N SER A 605 4.99 11.71 20.05
CA SER A 605 3.54 11.80 19.82
C SER A 605 2.78 10.61 20.42
N PRO A 606 1.54 10.81 20.91
CA PRO A 606 0.66 9.70 21.22
C PRO A 606 0.33 8.88 19.96
N ALA A 607 -0.05 7.62 20.18
CA ALA A 607 -0.47 6.68 19.15
C ALA A 607 -1.65 5.83 19.63
N LEU A 608 -2.52 5.44 18.70
CA LEU A 608 -3.48 4.35 18.94
C LEU A 608 -2.83 3.02 18.62
N MET A 609 -2.94 2.08 19.55
CA MET A 609 -2.65 0.67 19.32
C MET A 609 -3.95 -0.13 19.36
N HIS A 610 -4.18 -0.97 18.36
CA HIS A 610 -5.37 -1.81 18.28
C HIS A 610 -4.97 -3.29 18.17
N PHE A 611 -5.69 -4.15 18.88
CA PHE A 611 -5.57 -5.60 18.83
C PHE A 611 -6.84 -6.22 18.22
N ARG A 612 -6.66 -7.29 17.45
CA ARG A 612 -7.75 -8.11 16.91
C ARG A 612 -7.35 -9.57 16.85
N SER A 613 -8.31 -10.48 16.71
CA SER A 613 -8.03 -11.88 16.43
C SER A 613 -7.14 -12.06 15.20
N ALA A 614 -6.11 -12.92 15.32
CA ALA A 614 -5.27 -13.36 14.21
C ALA A 614 -5.96 -14.43 13.34
N ASP A 615 -7.02 -15.08 13.85
CA ASP A 615 -7.77 -16.06 13.08
C ASP A 615 -8.49 -15.40 11.89
N LYS A 616 -8.20 -15.91 10.69
CA LYS A 616 -8.73 -15.45 9.41
C LYS A 616 -10.16 -15.92 9.13
N GLN A 617 -10.69 -16.85 9.93
CA GLN A 617 -12.08 -17.33 9.86
C GLN A 617 -13.00 -16.46 10.74
N SER A 618 -12.52 -16.03 11.91
CA SER A 618 -13.20 -15.09 12.80
C SER A 618 -13.48 -13.72 12.18
N ALA A 619 -14.47 -13.01 12.74
CA ALA A 619 -14.67 -11.61 12.46
C ALA A 619 -13.43 -10.81 12.92
N ARG A 620 -12.75 -10.14 12.00
CA ARG A 620 -11.49 -9.39 12.28
C ARG A 620 -11.75 -8.03 12.93
N SER A 621 -12.70 -7.98 13.86
CA SER A 621 -13.06 -6.82 14.68
C SER A 621 -11.95 -6.50 15.69
N VAL A 622 -11.89 -5.23 16.10
CA VAL A 622 -10.95 -4.77 17.13
C VAL A 622 -11.50 -5.16 18.50
N VAL A 623 -10.73 -5.94 19.27
CA VAL A 623 -11.13 -6.43 20.60
C VAL A 623 -10.64 -5.51 21.73
N LEU A 624 -9.49 -4.87 21.53
CA LEU A 624 -8.87 -3.93 22.46
C LEU A 624 -8.23 -2.77 21.69
N SER A 625 -8.43 -1.55 22.16
CA SER A 625 -7.74 -0.33 21.71
C SER A 625 -7.13 0.38 22.91
N LEU A 626 -5.89 0.84 22.78
CA LEU A 626 -5.13 1.56 23.80
C LEU A 626 -4.55 2.86 23.23
N VAL A 627 -4.53 3.93 24.04
CA VAL A 627 -3.75 5.13 23.76
C VAL A 627 -2.38 5.00 24.42
N LEU A 628 -1.31 4.93 23.62
CA LEU A 628 0.07 4.95 24.11
C LEU A 628 0.62 6.38 24.06
N ARG A 629 1.12 6.88 25.18
CA ARG A 629 1.70 8.24 25.32
C ARG A 629 3.23 8.18 25.49
N HIS A 630 3.88 9.34 25.44
CA HIS A 630 5.30 9.45 25.73
C HIS A 630 5.63 8.92 27.14
N GLY A 631 6.61 8.02 27.24
CA GLY A 631 7.07 7.41 28.47
C GLY A 631 6.23 6.20 28.93
N ASP A 632 5.19 5.82 28.20
CA ASP A 632 4.43 4.59 28.47
C ASP A 632 5.23 3.36 27.99
N VAL A 633 5.18 2.29 28.79
CA VAL A 633 5.65 0.95 28.41
C VAL A 633 4.44 0.04 28.31
N LEU A 634 4.26 -0.62 27.16
CA LEU A 634 3.27 -1.67 26.98
C LEU A 634 3.97 -3.03 26.95
N VAL A 635 3.58 -3.94 27.83
CA VAL A 635 4.08 -5.32 27.86
C VAL A 635 3.00 -6.25 27.32
N MET A 636 3.36 -7.11 26.38
CA MET A 636 2.59 -8.26 25.94
C MET A 636 3.26 -9.49 26.55
N ASP A 637 2.65 -10.09 27.58
CA ASP A 637 3.22 -11.17 28.36
C ASP A 637 2.45 -12.48 28.16
N GLY A 638 3.12 -13.49 27.62
CA GLY A 638 2.54 -14.74 27.15
C GLY A 638 2.64 -14.90 25.63
N ASP A 639 3.12 -16.05 25.18
CA ASP A 639 3.24 -16.41 23.76
C ASP A 639 1.89 -16.40 23.02
N GLY A 640 0.81 -16.73 23.73
CA GLY A 640 -0.56 -16.63 23.25
C GLY A 640 -0.96 -15.23 22.74
N VAL A 641 -0.35 -14.15 23.26
CA VAL A 641 -0.63 -12.79 22.78
C VAL A 641 -0.26 -12.67 21.30
N GLN A 642 0.92 -13.17 20.93
CA GLN A 642 1.43 -13.07 19.55
C GLN A 642 0.79 -14.11 18.63
N LYS A 643 0.59 -15.34 19.14
CA LYS A 643 -0.03 -16.43 18.36
C LYS A 643 -1.49 -16.17 17.98
N TYR A 644 -2.27 -15.55 18.87
CA TYR A 644 -3.72 -15.41 18.70
C TYR A 644 -4.20 -14.00 18.36
N TYR A 645 -3.35 -12.97 18.48
CA TYR A 645 -3.74 -11.59 18.18
C TYR A 645 -2.79 -10.91 17.19
N GLU A 646 -3.37 -10.19 16.25
CA GLU A 646 -2.65 -9.20 15.45
C GLU A 646 -2.80 -7.82 16.08
N HIS A 647 -1.73 -7.03 16.07
CA HIS A 647 -1.74 -5.66 16.54
C HIS A 647 -1.29 -4.66 15.45
N THR A 648 -1.71 -3.40 15.59
CA THR A 648 -1.33 -2.29 14.71
C THR A 648 -1.11 -1.02 15.51
N VAL A 649 -0.22 -0.14 15.05
CA VAL A 649 0.06 1.15 15.70
C VAL A 649 -0.09 2.30 14.69
N ALA A 650 -0.90 3.29 15.07
CA ALA A 650 -1.16 4.51 14.33
C ALA A 650 -0.80 5.76 15.16
N PRO A 651 0.43 6.30 15.01
CA PRO A 651 0.83 7.57 15.61
C PRO A 651 0.05 8.76 15.02
N VAL A 652 -0.22 9.77 15.84
CA VAL A 652 -0.86 11.02 15.39
C VAL A 652 0.15 11.92 14.67
N ASN A 653 1.38 11.99 15.18
CA ASN A 653 2.49 12.81 14.67
C ASN A 653 3.81 12.03 14.85
N PHE A 654 4.96 12.73 14.83
CA PHE A 654 6.27 12.12 15.00
C PHE A 654 6.40 11.31 16.31
N ARG A 655 6.72 10.02 16.19
CA ARG A 655 6.88 9.08 17.31
C ARG A 655 8.08 8.18 17.07
N ILE A 656 8.77 7.81 18.14
CA ILE A 656 9.73 6.70 18.18
C ILE A 656 9.17 5.62 19.11
N ALA A 657 9.42 4.36 18.79
CA ALA A 657 9.20 3.22 19.67
C ALA A 657 10.48 2.40 19.79
N ALA A 658 10.67 1.77 20.94
CA ALA A 658 11.67 0.74 21.16
C ALA A 658 10.94 -0.50 21.67
N THR A 659 10.96 -1.57 20.90
CA THR A 659 10.34 -2.86 21.25
C THR A 659 11.44 -3.82 21.65
N ALA A 660 11.52 -4.15 22.94
CA ALA A 660 12.48 -5.10 23.49
C ALA A 660 11.91 -6.53 23.47
N ARG A 661 12.75 -7.49 23.11
CA ARG A 661 12.40 -8.91 22.96
C ARG A 661 13.49 -9.81 23.55
N TRP A 662 13.09 -11.04 23.89
CA TRP A 662 14.03 -12.14 24.03
C TRP A 662 13.98 -12.98 22.76
N ILE A 663 15.14 -13.21 22.14
CA ILE A 663 15.34 -14.10 20.99
C ILE A 663 16.21 -15.26 21.46
N ASP A 664 15.75 -16.50 21.25
CA ASP A 664 16.54 -17.71 21.49
C ASP A 664 17.72 -17.77 20.50
N PRO A 665 19.00 -17.71 20.96
CA PRO A 665 20.16 -17.78 20.07
C PRO A 665 20.27 -19.11 19.31
N ALA A 666 19.62 -20.19 19.80
CA ALA A 666 19.58 -21.46 19.08
C ALA A 666 18.69 -21.41 17.82
N SER A 667 17.79 -20.43 17.71
CA SER A 667 16.88 -20.26 16.56
C SER A 667 17.58 -19.82 15.25
N HIS A 668 18.87 -19.53 15.31
CA HIS A 668 19.72 -19.16 14.18
C HIS A 668 20.20 -20.30 13.29
N LYS A 669 20.07 -21.56 13.72
CA LYS A 669 20.57 -22.75 13.02
C LYS A 669 19.53 -23.40 12.12
#